data_AF-A0A0E0CCQ8-F1
#
_entry.id   AF-A0A0E0CCQ8-F1
#
_cell.length_a   1.000
_cell.length_b   1.000
_cell.length_c   1.000
_cell.angle_alpha   90.00
_cell.angle_beta   90.00
_cell.angle_gamma   90.00
#
_symmetry.space_group_name_H-M   'P 1'
#
loop_
_entity.id
_entity.type
_entity.pdbx_description
1 polymer ?
#
loop_
_entity_poly.entity_id
_entity_poly.type
_entity_poly.pdbx_seq_one_letter_code
_entity_poly.pdbx_strand_id
1 'polypeptide(L)'
;MSVSGMPYASMSLHLLLAVSLCVALASSLPWAAASANGNGNGKPLVAAIAKDAATSLYTVPIKDGRPLVLDLAGALVWTSCAAAHPTLECHHHFCMHAHSYHPPGCPHNGYGRADVEDPFRCKCTAHPYNPFSGESAMADLTRTRLSANATDGKNPLYPVSFAAVTSCAPDSLLAKLPAGAVGVAGLARTRLALQAQVARSQKVANKFALCLPSGGGGDGVAIFGGGPLFLLPPGRPDVAATLAGETPLHRNKDLPGYFISATKIAVNQEQVQLYTQEPLVVELCTRIPYTALRPDVYRAVVDAFARATAGRKRVTPPAAAAAPFELCYDSRELGSTRLGYAVPQIDLVLEGGKNWTVFGGNSMAQVSDNTACLAVVKVKGEKGSPPPPAAIIGGFQMENNLVVQTASPGGHLLPRRVAVAHAGKRRRRRQAPRHGVTKDGATKLYTIAVKDGHPLALDLSGELVWSTCDASHSTVLPYERECVEANRYTPPSCWMQYGGAGGDYRYGNKCTAHPYNGLTGRCATGDLTRTALAADATNGSNPLYPVTFPAVASCAPGSLLASLPAGAVGVAGLGRSDLALHAQVAATQNVARKFALCLPSVAVFGGGPFVLIFPYSRPDITARLSYTALRRSPELGAGGYYITAKNIKVNQQQVPLPNHGPLVVQLSSMAPYTELRPDAWDVIVAWPKKVTPPVAPFELCYESQTISSNRLGYAVPSIDIELEDGATWNIFGGNSLVQVDDATACFAFVEMRPEKAGAGYGGGGAPAVVIGGHQMEHNLVVFDEEKQQLGFSGLLFGLQTTCTSDAFQAPRPRPILVRITKDTSTSLYTMSIKTGSRLVLDLGGPLLWSTCLAAHSTVPCRSDVCAAAAVQDNPWNCSSSTDGRGGDGGGGRGLCACSAYPYNPLSGQCARGDVTTTPMLANVTDGVNPLYPVAFPVHAACAPGALLGSLPSGAVGVAGLSGAPLSLPSQVAASLRVEKKFALCLPGGGTGAAIFGGGPFHLLVVPEEFGMVSNGLSYINYLRNPNNGGFYLDVVGIAVNHRGADVPPDSLALDAGTGRGGVMLSTVAPYTALRPDIYRAVIEAIDAELRLVARAPPSWPFDRCYQRSAMSWTRVGPPLATVDLMLRSGDNWTFFGTNMIVQVNEEALCFAIVEMGLTPAMDESPAVIIGGFQLEDNLLVFDLEKGRLGSTGLLYWIRTTCSNFNFSWGTPPS
;
A
#
# COMPACT_ATOMS: atom_id res chain seq x y z
N MET A 1 -45.90 -53.90 44.02
CA MET A 1 -45.45 -54.76 45.13
C MET A 1 -44.60 -53.92 46.07
N SER A 2 -45.19 -53.55 47.20
CA SER A 2 -44.49 -53.13 48.41
C SER A 2 -44.17 -54.39 49.22
N VAL A 3 -42.93 -54.55 49.68
CA VAL A 3 -42.51 -55.40 50.83
C VAL A 3 -41.17 -54.80 51.30
N SER A 4 -41.09 -53.93 52.30
CA SER A 4 -41.36 -54.05 53.75
C SER A 4 -40.18 -54.60 54.57
N GLY A 5 -39.90 -53.93 55.69
CA GLY A 5 -38.84 -54.22 56.66
C GLY A 5 -38.77 -53.13 57.75
N MET A 6 -39.53 -53.35 58.82
CA MET A 6 -39.89 -52.50 59.98
C MET A 6 -38.77 -52.44 61.10
N PRO A 7 -38.97 -51.90 62.33
CA PRO A 7 -38.70 -50.50 62.73
C PRO A 7 -38.01 -50.36 64.14
N TYR A 8 -38.09 -49.18 64.75
CA TYR A 8 -37.72 -48.76 66.13
C TYR A 8 -36.26 -48.43 66.44
N ALA A 9 -35.97 -47.12 66.62
CA ALA A 9 -35.58 -46.55 67.92
C ALA A 9 -35.35 -45.03 67.81
N SER A 10 -35.91 -44.32 68.78
CA SER A 10 -35.84 -42.88 69.03
C SER A 10 -34.54 -42.54 69.76
N MET A 11 -33.72 -41.60 69.27
CA MET A 11 -32.90 -40.73 70.14
C MET A 11 -32.37 -39.47 69.42
N SER A 12 -32.93 -38.33 69.84
CA SER A 12 -32.34 -37.01 70.12
C SER A 12 -31.22 -36.44 69.26
N LEU A 13 -31.57 -35.38 68.50
CA LEU A 13 -31.11 -33.98 68.60
C LEU A 13 -29.60 -33.64 68.75
N HIS A 14 -28.66 -34.58 68.64
CA HIS A 14 -27.21 -34.31 68.72
C HIS A 14 -26.45 -34.70 67.44
N LEU A 15 -27.10 -35.29 66.45
CA LEU A 15 -26.47 -35.65 65.17
C LEU A 15 -26.69 -34.60 64.05
N LEU A 16 -27.74 -33.77 64.15
CA LEU A 16 -27.96 -32.62 63.26
C LEU A 16 -27.11 -31.40 63.64
N LEU A 17 -26.58 -31.36 64.87
CA LEU A 17 -25.61 -30.35 65.30
C LEU A 17 -24.16 -30.72 64.97
N ALA A 18 -23.82 -32.00 64.78
CA ALA A 18 -22.45 -32.42 64.44
C ALA A 18 -22.11 -32.24 62.94
N VAL A 19 -23.10 -32.35 62.04
CA VAL A 19 -22.89 -32.12 60.60
C VAL A 19 -22.91 -30.62 60.25
N SER A 20 -23.68 -29.81 60.99
CA SER A 20 -23.67 -28.35 60.83
C SER A 20 -22.40 -27.70 61.40
N LEU A 21 -21.78 -28.29 62.43
CA LEU A 21 -20.51 -27.80 63.01
C LEU A 21 -19.28 -28.19 62.18
N CYS A 22 -19.35 -29.23 61.33
CA CYS A 22 -18.28 -29.53 60.37
C CYS A 22 -18.32 -28.64 59.12
N VAL A 23 -19.48 -28.03 58.80
CA VAL A 23 -19.60 -27.05 57.71
C VAL A 23 -19.20 -25.63 58.17
N ALA A 24 -19.26 -25.33 59.48
CA ALA A 24 -18.91 -24.02 60.04
C ALA A 24 -17.45 -23.86 60.50
N LEU A 25 -16.62 -24.93 60.49
CA LEU A 25 -15.19 -24.87 60.84
C LEU A 25 -14.23 -24.89 59.64
N ALA A 26 -14.75 -24.92 58.41
CA ALA A 26 -13.96 -24.69 57.19
C ALA A 26 -13.90 -23.20 56.78
N SER A 27 -14.50 -22.29 57.56
CA SER A 27 -14.60 -20.85 57.26
C SER A 27 -13.61 -19.94 58.01
N SER A 28 -12.59 -20.46 58.68
CA SER A 28 -11.55 -19.58 59.28
C SER A 28 -10.21 -20.29 59.52
N LEU A 29 -9.40 -20.40 58.48
CA LEU A 29 -7.93 -20.16 58.44
C LEU A 29 -7.42 -20.43 57.01
N PRO A 30 -6.41 -19.69 56.53
CA PRO A 30 -6.17 -19.47 55.12
C PRO A 30 -5.61 -20.71 54.47
N TRP A 31 -6.36 -21.31 53.55
CA TRP A 31 -5.75 -22.18 52.57
C TRP A 31 -4.82 -21.29 51.74
N ALA A 32 -3.53 -21.47 51.96
CA ALA A 32 -2.49 -21.15 51.00
C ALA A 32 -2.80 -21.92 49.71
N ALA A 33 -3.73 -21.37 48.91
CA ALA A 33 -3.89 -21.74 47.53
C ALA A 33 -2.65 -21.21 46.84
N ALA A 34 -1.76 -22.14 46.53
CA ALA A 34 -0.62 -21.94 45.67
C ALA A 34 -0.99 -20.94 44.56
N SER A 35 -0.25 -19.83 44.52
CA SER A 35 -0.24 -18.92 43.39
C SER A 35 0.13 -19.72 42.16
N ALA A 36 -0.88 -20.30 41.52
CA ALA A 36 -0.82 -20.60 40.11
C ALA A 36 -0.88 -19.23 39.43
N ASN A 37 0.28 -18.56 39.38
CA ASN A 37 0.64 -17.62 38.33
C ASN A 37 0.63 -18.41 37.01
N GLY A 38 -0.56 -18.87 36.62
CA GLY A 38 -0.84 -19.35 35.29
C GLY A 38 -0.63 -18.16 34.38
N ASN A 39 0.39 -18.28 33.54
CA ASN A 39 0.77 -17.33 32.52
C ASN A 39 -0.41 -17.18 31.52
N GLY A 40 -1.47 -16.46 31.91
CA GLY A 40 -2.75 -16.31 31.21
C GLY A 40 -2.68 -15.46 29.94
N ASN A 41 -1.48 -15.29 29.38
CA ASN A 41 -1.27 -14.52 28.16
C ASN A 41 -1.86 -15.29 26.95
N GLY A 42 -2.89 -14.75 26.30
CA GLY A 42 -3.29 -15.14 24.94
C GLY A 42 -4.68 -15.77 24.75
N LYS A 43 -5.59 -15.75 25.74
CA LYS A 43 -6.98 -16.22 25.56
C LYS A 43 -8.01 -15.07 25.62
N PRO A 44 -9.10 -15.13 24.83
CA PRO A 44 -10.20 -14.16 24.92
C PRO A 44 -10.87 -14.16 26.30
N LEU A 45 -11.52 -13.06 26.65
CA LEU A 45 -12.31 -12.93 27.88
C LEU A 45 -13.80 -13.01 27.56
N VAL A 46 -14.58 -13.62 28.45
CA VAL A 46 -16.03 -13.74 28.39
C VAL A 46 -16.68 -13.11 29.64
N ALA A 47 -17.78 -12.39 29.43
CA ALA A 47 -18.64 -11.86 30.48
C ALA A 47 -20.12 -12.11 30.13
N ALA A 48 -20.92 -12.43 31.14
CA ALA A 48 -22.37 -12.47 31.00
C ALA A 48 -22.92 -11.05 30.79
N ILE A 49 -23.91 -10.92 29.91
CA ILE A 49 -24.65 -9.68 29.70
C ILE A 49 -26.02 -9.83 30.35
N ALA A 50 -26.38 -8.92 31.25
CA ALA A 50 -27.71 -8.85 31.83
C ALA A 50 -28.48 -7.65 31.27
N LYS A 51 -29.75 -7.83 30.92
CA LYS A 51 -30.68 -6.74 30.59
C LYS A 51 -31.39 -6.29 31.86
N ASP A 52 -31.29 -5.01 32.19
CA ASP A 52 -32.01 -4.41 33.30
C ASP A 52 -33.49 -4.17 32.92
N ALA A 53 -34.41 -4.65 33.75
CA ALA A 53 -35.84 -4.58 33.45
C ALA A 53 -36.41 -3.15 33.51
N ALA A 54 -35.84 -2.29 34.36
CA ALA A 54 -36.35 -0.93 34.58
C ALA A 54 -35.90 0.04 33.48
N THR A 55 -34.65 -0.06 33.03
CA THR A 55 -34.02 0.85 32.07
C THR A 55 -33.89 0.24 30.67
N SER A 56 -34.07 -1.08 30.53
CA SER A 56 -33.77 -1.84 29.30
C SER A 56 -32.32 -1.74 28.82
N LEU A 57 -31.40 -1.33 29.69
CA LEU A 57 -29.96 -1.24 29.40
C LEU A 57 -29.24 -2.56 29.67
N TYR A 58 -28.11 -2.76 29.00
CA TYR A 58 -27.31 -3.98 29.09
C TYR A 58 -26.07 -3.76 29.94
N THR A 59 -25.79 -4.68 30.86
CA THR A 59 -24.68 -4.56 31.82
C THR A 59 -23.77 -5.78 31.81
N VAL A 60 -22.50 -5.58 32.18
CA VAL A 60 -21.50 -6.64 32.36
C VAL A 60 -20.81 -6.52 33.73
N PRO A 61 -20.70 -7.62 34.51
CA PRO A 61 -20.18 -7.58 35.88
C PRO A 61 -18.65 -7.67 35.94
N ILE A 62 -17.94 -6.66 35.42
CA ILE A 62 -16.47 -6.71 35.24
C ILE A 62 -15.66 -5.86 36.23
N LYS A 63 -16.33 -5.07 37.10
CA LYS A 63 -15.68 -4.24 38.13
C LYS A 63 -15.94 -4.84 39.51
N ASP A 64 -15.07 -5.73 39.96
CA ASP A 64 -15.23 -6.46 41.23
C ASP A 64 -16.59 -7.20 41.32
N GLY A 65 -17.08 -7.72 40.19
CA GLY A 65 -18.40 -8.33 40.08
C GLY A 65 -19.57 -7.34 39.98
N ARG A 66 -19.33 -6.02 40.08
CA ARG A 66 -20.36 -4.99 39.91
C ARG A 66 -20.60 -4.65 38.43
N PRO A 67 -21.85 -4.32 38.04
CA PRO A 67 -22.21 -4.09 36.65
C PRO A 67 -21.66 -2.75 36.11
N LEU A 68 -21.15 -2.80 34.88
CA LEU A 68 -20.91 -1.63 34.02
C LEU A 68 -21.87 -1.69 32.83
N VAL A 69 -22.48 -0.56 32.47
CA VAL A 69 -23.38 -0.46 31.31
C VAL A 69 -22.58 -0.50 30.01
N LEU A 70 -23.02 -1.28 29.03
CA LEU A 70 -22.38 -1.38 27.72
C LEU A 70 -22.80 -0.21 26.81
N ASP A 71 -21.82 0.56 26.34
CA ASP A 71 -22.06 1.66 25.40
C ASP A 71 -21.22 1.51 24.12
N LEU A 72 -21.87 1.21 23.00
CA LEU A 72 -21.23 1.10 21.68
C LEU A 72 -20.59 2.42 21.18
N ALA A 73 -21.04 3.57 21.67
CA ALA A 73 -20.46 4.88 21.36
C ALA A 73 -19.53 5.40 22.47
N GLY A 74 -19.37 4.65 23.57
CA GLY A 74 -18.57 5.08 24.71
C GLY A 74 -17.07 5.05 24.40
N ALA A 75 -16.42 6.21 24.45
CA ALA A 75 -15.02 6.39 24.06
C ALA A 75 -14.01 5.84 25.07
N LEU A 76 -14.41 5.63 26.33
CA LEU A 76 -13.55 5.14 27.40
C LEU A 76 -14.38 4.34 28.43
N VAL A 77 -13.69 3.60 29.28
CA VAL A 77 -14.30 2.98 30.47
C VAL A 77 -14.23 3.95 31.63
N TRP A 78 -15.35 4.17 32.32
CA TRP A 78 -15.38 4.97 33.53
C TRP A 78 -16.16 4.27 34.62
N THR A 79 -15.71 4.43 35.86
CA THR A 79 -16.30 3.77 37.04
C THR A 79 -16.26 4.69 38.24
N SER A 80 -17.11 4.46 39.24
CA SER A 80 -16.92 5.06 40.57
C SER A 80 -15.66 4.51 41.23
N CYS A 81 -15.02 5.35 42.03
CA CYS A 81 -13.75 5.07 42.69
C CYS A 81 -13.77 5.52 44.15
N ALA A 82 -12.82 5.00 44.95
CA ALA A 82 -12.59 5.53 46.29
C ALA A 82 -12.08 6.98 46.23
N ALA A 83 -12.37 7.78 47.25
CA ALA A 83 -11.96 9.19 47.32
C ALA A 83 -10.44 9.36 47.16
N ALA A 84 -9.65 8.44 47.72
CA ALA A 84 -8.20 8.33 47.48
C ALA A 84 -7.92 7.24 46.42
N HIS A 85 -7.31 7.62 45.31
CA HIS A 85 -6.94 6.70 44.23
C HIS A 85 -5.71 7.22 43.47
N PRO A 86 -4.92 6.33 42.83
CA PRO A 86 -3.76 6.75 42.05
C PRO A 86 -4.21 7.46 40.79
N THR A 87 -3.48 8.47 40.36
CA THR A 87 -3.78 9.23 39.14
C THR A 87 -2.63 9.09 38.14
N LEU A 88 -2.97 9.13 36.85
CA LEU A 88 -1.98 9.24 35.78
C LEU A 88 -1.49 10.68 35.71
N GLU A 89 -0.25 10.89 35.24
CA GLU A 89 0.25 12.25 35.02
C GLU A 89 -0.37 12.86 33.76
N CYS A 90 -0.54 14.19 33.75
CA CYS A 90 -1.19 14.87 32.62
C CYS A 90 -0.46 14.68 31.28
N HIS A 91 0.86 14.43 31.31
CA HIS A 91 1.67 14.14 30.13
C HIS A 91 1.61 12.66 29.69
N HIS A 92 0.92 11.79 30.43
CA HIS A 92 0.81 10.38 30.09
C HIS A 92 -0.02 10.21 28.81
N HIS A 93 0.43 9.40 27.85
CA HIS A 93 -0.23 9.23 26.54
C HIS A 93 -1.72 8.83 26.61
N PHE A 94 -2.13 8.07 27.63
CA PHE A 94 -3.56 7.79 27.89
C PHE A 94 -4.39 9.03 28.22
N CYS A 95 -3.79 10.07 28.78
CA CYS A 95 -4.45 11.34 29.04
C CYS A 95 -4.87 12.02 27.73
N MET A 96 -3.94 12.09 26.78
CA MET A 96 -4.22 12.63 25.44
C MET A 96 -5.33 11.85 24.73
N HIS A 97 -5.35 10.51 24.86
CA HIS A 97 -6.41 9.67 24.31
C HIS A 97 -7.77 9.84 25.01
N ALA A 98 -7.80 10.22 26.28
CA ALA A 98 -9.05 10.51 26.98
C ALA A 98 -9.65 11.83 26.47
N HIS A 99 -8.81 12.80 26.15
CA HIS A 99 -9.23 14.12 25.67
C HIS A 99 -9.50 14.21 24.17
N SER A 100 -9.06 13.24 23.35
CA SER A 100 -9.38 13.21 21.92
C SER A 100 -10.86 12.95 21.60
N TYR A 101 -11.67 12.62 22.61
CA TYR A 101 -13.09 12.32 22.49
C TYR A 101 -13.91 13.12 23.50
N HIS A 102 -13.77 14.45 23.43
CA HIS A 102 -14.42 15.36 24.38
C HIS A 102 -15.94 15.40 24.17
N PRO A 103 -16.76 15.27 25.23
CA PRO A 103 -18.21 15.34 25.07
C PRO A 103 -18.67 16.72 24.57
N PRO A 104 -19.70 16.79 23.71
CA PRO A 104 -20.26 18.05 23.22
C PRO A 104 -20.72 18.96 24.37
N GLY A 105 -20.42 20.26 24.29
CA GLY A 105 -20.88 21.26 25.28
C GLY A 105 -20.06 21.34 26.58
N CYS A 106 -18.96 20.59 26.69
CA CYS A 106 -18.12 20.59 27.90
C CYS A 106 -16.91 21.53 27.72
N PRO A 107 -16.53 22.32 28.74
CA PRO A 107 -15.36 23.21 28.66
C PRO A 107 -14.04 22.43 28.49
N HIS A 108 -13.22 22.83 27.52
CA HIS A 108 -11.87 22.29 27.32
C HIS A 108 -10.90 22.93 28.32
N ASN A 109 -10.79 22.35 29.53
CA ASN A 109 -9.99 22.92 30.62
C ASN A 109 -8.54 22.38 30.70
N GLY A 110 -8.00 21.87 29.59
CA GLY A 110 -6.65 21.27 29.52
C GLY A 110 -6.62 19.78 29.86
N TYR A 111 -5.44 19.15 29.72
CA TYR A 111 -5.21 17.70 29.91
C TYR A 111 -4.99 17.30 31.38
N GLY A 112 -5.13 18.22 32.32
CA GLY A 112 -4.88 17.91 33.72
C GLY A 112 -4.94 19.11 34.64
N ARG A 113 -4.90 18.81 35.93
CA ARG A 113 -4.92 19.79 37.03
C ARG A 113 -3.64 19.70 37.83
N ALA A 114 -3.17 20.82 38.38
CA ALA A 114 -2.07 20.82 39.34
C ALA A 114 -2.41 19.87 40.51
N ASP A 115 -1.44 19.06 40.91
CA ASP A 115 -1.57 18.23 42.11
C ASP A 115 -1.58 19.16 43.33
N VAL A 116 -2.58 19.01 44.19
CA VAL A 116 -2.72 19.84 45.41
C VAL A 116 -1.63 19.48 46.42
N GLU A 117 -1.08 18.26 46.34
CA GLU A 117 -0.01 17.77 47.23
C GLU A 117 1.40 18.04 46.67
N ASP A 118 1.55 18.24 45.36
CA ASP A 118 2.83 18.54 44.70
C ASP A 118 2.63 19.54 43.54
N PRO A 119 2.95 20.84 43.72
CA PRO A 119 2.75 21.85 42.69
C PRO A 119 3.62 21.67 41.43
N PHE A 120 4.61 20.78 41.45
CA PHE A 120 5.42 20.42 40.28
C PHE A 120 4.84 19.23 39.50
N ARG A 121 3.78 18.59 40.01
CA ARG A 121 3.10 17.46 39.39
C ARG A 121 1.71 17.85 38.90
N CYS A 122 1.28 17.22 37.81
CA CYS A 122 -0.06 17.39 37.25
C CYS A 122 -0.79 16.06 37.19
N LYS A 123 -2.06 16.04 37.61
CA LYS A 123 -2.97 14.89 37.48
C LYS A 123 -3.70 14.95 36.16
N CYS A 124 -3.73 13.83 35.45
CA CYS A 124 -4.54 13.67 34.25
C CYS A 124 -6.02 13.66 34.62
N THR A 125 -6.77 14.58 34.03
CA THR A 125 -8.23 14.59 34.10
C THR A 125 -8.80 13.98 32.82
N ALA A 126 -10.04 13.51 32.87
CA ALA A 126 -10.85 13.09 31.74
C ALA A 126 -12.28 13.55 31.97
N HIS A 127 -13.10 13.50 30.92
CA HIS A 127 -14.50 13.91 30.96
C HIS A 127 -15.41 12.71 30.67
N PRO A 128 -15.64 11.82 31.65
CA PRO A 128 -16.63 10.78 31.54
C PRO A 128 -18.00 11.43 31.29
N TYR A 129 -18.68 10.91 30.27
CA TYR A 129 -20.02 11.33 29.89
C TYR A 129 -20.98 10.19 30.19
N ASN A 130 -22.06 10.51 30.89
CA ASN A 130 -23.19 9.62 31.04
C ASN A 130 -24.20 9.94 29.93
N PRO A 131 -24.32 9.08 28.90
CA PRO A 131 -25.24 9.33 27.79
C PRO A 131 -26.72 9.22 28.15
N PHE A 132 -27.05 8.73 29.36
CA PHE A 132 -28.43 8.53 29.82
C PHE A 132 -28.93 9.72 30.64
N SER A 133 -28.07 10.32 31.47
CA SER A 133 -28.36 11.58 32.15
C SER A 133 -28.13 12.80 31.25
N GLY A 134 -27.21 12.70 30.27
CA GLY A 134 -26.74 13.82 29.46
C GLY A 134 -25.68 14.66 30.17
N GLU A 135 -25.19 14.20 31.33
CA GLU A 135 -24.22 14.92 32.14
C GLU A 135 -22.80 14.44 31.88
N SER A 136 -21.84 15.33 32.06
CA SER A 136 -20.42 15.02 32.15
C SER A 136 -19.86 15.59 33.43
N ALA A 137 -18.75 15.04 33.89
CA ALA A 137 -17.99 15.60 34.99
C ALA A 137 -16.50 15.54 34.67
N MET A 138 -15.71 16.42 35.29
CA MET A 138 -14.27 16.27 35.30
C MET A 138 -13.89 15.20 36.34
N ALA A 139 -13.07 14.24 35.94
CA ALA A 139 -12.71 13.09 36.74
C ALA A 139 -11.25 12.70 36.52
N ASP A 140 -10.59 12.15 37.53
CA ASP A 140 -9.20 11.73 37.37
C ASP A 140 -9.11 10.46 36.54
N LEU A 141 -8.10 10.41 35.66
CA LEU A 141 -7.76 9.18 34.95
C LEU A 141 -6.88 8.32 35.86
N THR A 142 -7.31 7.07 36.08
CA THR A 142 -6.64 6.12 36.98
C THR A 142 -6.38 4.78 36.30
N ARG A 143 -5.66 3.89 37.00
CA ARG A 143 -5.58 2.46 36.67
C ARG A 143 -6.46 1.69 37.66
N THR A 144 -7.53 1.11 37.15
CA THR A 144 -8.46 0.26 37.89
C THR A 144 -8.29 -1.19 37.48
N ARG A 145 -8.42 -2.11 38.43
CA ARG A 145 -8.49 -3.54 38.13
C ARG A 145 -9.89 -3.90 37.65
N LEU A 146 -9.96 -4.53 36.48
CA LEU A 146 -11.17 -5.17 35.95
C LEU A 146 -10.94 -6.68 35.89
N SER A 147 -12.00 -7.47 35.97
CA SER A 147 -11.94 -8.92 35.90
C SER A 147 -13.03 -9.51 35.01
N ALA A 148 -12.68 -10.55 34.26
CA ALA A 148 -13.59 -11.37 33.47
C ALA A 148 -12.97 -12.77 33.29
N ASN A 149 -13.77 -13.77 32.91
CA ASN A 149 -13.25 -15.13 32.77
C ASN A 149 -12.55 -15.30 31.41
N ALA A 150 -11.39 -15.97 31.37
CA ALA A 150 -10.84 -16.46 30.10
C ALA A 150 -11.80 -17.48 29.47
N THR A 151 -11.83 -17.59 28.15
CA THR A 151 -12.66 -18.57 27.45
C THR A 151 -11.92 -19.27 26.31
N ASP A 152 -12.33 -20.49 26.00
CA ASP A 152 -11.96 -21.20 24.77
C ASP A 152 -13.01 -21.07 23.65
N GLY A 153 -14.07 -20.29 23.90
CA GLY A 153 -15.22 -20.15 23.00
C GLY A 153 -16.40 -21.08 23.31
N LYS A 154 -16.20 -22.09 24.17
CA LYS A 154 -17.22 -23.03 24.63
C LYS A 154 -17.58 -22.79 26.09
N ASN A 155 -16.57 -22.61 26.94
CA ASN A 155 -16.71 -22.52 28.38
C ASN A 155 -15.94 -21.32 28.95
N PRO A 156 -16.44 -20.70 30.04
CA PRO A 156 -15.59 -19.91 30.93
C PRO A 156 -14.55 -20.84 31.60
N LEU A 157 -13.29 -20.42 31.62
CA LEU A 157 -12.17 -21.23 32.11
C LEU A 157 -11.76 -20.83 33.53
N TYR A 158 -11.19 -19.63 33.68
CA TYR A 158 -10.70 -19.11 34.96
C TYR A 158 -10.77 -17.58 34.96
N PRO A 159 -10.92 -16.93 36.13
CA PRO A 159 -10.97 -15.48 36.22
C PRO A 159 -9.62 -14.87 35.86
N VAL A 160 -9.64 -13.81 35.05
CA VAL A 160 -8.47 -13.02 34.70
C VAL A 160 -8.69 -11.59 35.17
N SER A 161 -7.79 -11.10 36.02
CA SER A 161 -7.74 -9.71 36.44
C SER A 161 -6.70 -8.95 35.62
N PHE A 162 -7.06 -7.78 35.10
CA PHE A 162 -6.14 -6.92 34.36
C PHE A 162 -6.28 -5.45 34.77
N ALA A 163 -5.18 -4.71 34.68
CA ALA A 163 -5.19 -3.26 34.90
C ALA A 163 -5.74 -2.55 33.65
N ALA A 164 -6.86 -1.86 33.81
CA ALA A 164 -7.47 -1.00 32.81
C ALA A 164 -7.31 0.46 33.23
N VAL A 165 -7.10 1.33 32.25
CA VAL A 165 -7.11 2.78 32.41
C VAL A 165 -8.56 3.23 32.37
N THR A 166 -9.05 3.80 33.45
CA THR A 166 -10.45 4.20 33.60
C THR A 166 -10.55 5.62 34.12
N SER A 167 -11.63 6.32 33.80
CA SER A 167 -11.93 7.59 34.48
C SER A 167 -12.70 7.34 35.78
N CYS A 168 -12.29 7.98 36.87
CA CYS A 168 -12.99 7.92 38.17
C CYS A 168 -14.16 8.90 38.23
N ALA A 169 -15.33 8.44 37.79
CA ALA A 169 -16.53 9.28 37.73
C ALA A 169 -17.09 9.56 39.15
N PRO A 170 -17.56 10.79 39.42
CA PRO A 170 -18.31 11.09 40.64
C PRO A 170 -19.68 10.40 40.63
N ASP A 171 -20.25 10.19 41.81
CA ASP A 171 -21.54 9.48 41.97
C ASP A 171 -22.72 10.19 41.27
N SER A 172 -22.63 11.49 41.00
CA SER A 172 -23.62 12.22 40.20
C SER A 172 -23.77 11.65 38.79
N LEU A 173 -22.70 11.11 38.20
CA LEU A 173 -22.74 10.46 36.90
C LEU A 173 -23.38 9.07 36.91
N LEU A 174 -23.80 8.53 38.06
CA LEU A 174 -24.54 7.26 38.12
C LEU A 174 -26.05 7.45 37.90
N ALA A 175 -26.53 8.68 37.79
CA ALA A 175 -27.94 8.97 37.55
C ALA A 175 -28.48 8.25 36.29
N LYS A 176 -29.69 7.69 36.41
CA LYS A 176 -30.39 6.94 35.34
C LYS A 176 -29.69 5.67 34.83
N LEU A 177 -28.60 5.22 35.46
CA LEU A 177 -28.05 3.88 35.22
C LEU A 177 -28.87 2.80 35.95
N PRO A 178 -28.76 1.51 35.55
CA PRO A 178 -29.36 0.39 36.28
C PRO A 178 -28.95 0.37 37.75
N ALA A 179 -29.84 -0.12 38.62
CA ALA A 179 -29.56 -0.23 40.04
C ALA A 179 -28.30 -1.08 40.29
N GLY A 180 -27.36 -0.56 41.08
CA GLY A 180 -26.07 -1.21 41.36
C GLY A 180 -24.99 -1.04 40.29
N ALA A 181 -25.29 -0.38 39.16
CA ALA A 181 -24.28 -0.05 38.15
C ALA A 181 -23.28 0.98 38.70
N VAL A 182 -22.00 0.72 38.47
CA VAL A 182 -20.90 1.56 38.98
C VAL A 182 -20.18 2.31 37.87
N GLY A 183 -20.73 2.31 36.65
CA GLY A 183 -20.25 3.11 35.53
C GLY A 183 -20.55 2.50 34.17
N VAL A 184 -19.78 2.89 33.16
CA VAL A 184 -19.98 2.52 31.75
C VAL A 184 -18.72 1.89 31.17
N ALA A 185 -18.92 0.77 30.48
CA ALA A 185 -17.94 0.11 29.65
C ALA A 185 -18.11 0.58 28.20
N GLY A 186 -17.35 1.60 27.82
CA GLY A 186 -17.31 2.09 26.44
C GLY A 186 -16.70 1.07 25.48
N LEU A 187 -17.36 0.85 24.35
CA LEU A 187 -17.00 -0.09 23.29
C LEU A 187 -16.69 0.58 21.95
N ALA A 188 -16.55 1.90 21.90
CA ALA A 188 -16.23 2.65 20.69
C ALA A 188 -14.86 2.29 20.09
N ARG A 189 -14.57 2.77 18.88
CA ARG A 189 -13.31 2.50 18.16
C ARG A 189 -12.12 3.32 18.68
N THR A 190 -11.86 3.28 19.99
CA THR A 190 -10.81 4.07 20.66
C THR A 190 -9.78 3.18 21.37
N ARG A 191 -8.65 3.78 21.82
CA ARG A 191 -7.62 3.08 22.59
C ARG A 191 -7.95 2.87 24.07
N LEU A 192 -8.98 3.54 24.58
CA LEU A 192 -9.43 3.46 25.98
C LEU A 192 -10.75 2.69 26.15
N ALA A 193 -11.39 2.28 25.06
CA ALA A 193 -12.54 1.39 25.08
C ALA A 193 -12.17 0.00 25.62
N LEU A 194 -13.11 -0.68 26.27
CA LEU A 194 -12.87 -1.92 27.03
C LEU A 194 -12.18 -3.00 26.19
N GLN A 195 -12.66 -3.24 24.97
CA GLN A 195 -12.13 -4.25 24.06
C GLN A 195 -10.68 -3.97 23.66
N ALA A 196 -10.30 -2.70 23.48
CA ALA A 196 -8.93 -2.33 23.14
C ALA A 196 -7.98 -2.54 24.33
N GLN A 197 -8.46 -2.29 25.54
CA GLN A 197 -7.72 -2.52 26.77
C GLN A 197 -7.53 -4.01 27.07
N VAL A 198 -8.56 -4.84 26.83
CA VAL A 198 -8.47 -6.31 26.89
C VAL A 198 -7.52 -6.85 25.83
N ALA A 199 -7.59 -6.37 24.60
CA ALA A 199 -6.69 -6.79 23.52
C ALA A 199 -5.20 -6.57 23.87
N ARG A 200 -4.89 -5.40 24.43
CA ARG A 200 -3.54 -5.06 24.88
C ARG A 200 -3.09 -5.90 26.08
N SER A 201 -3.96 -6.07 27.09
CA SER A 201 -3.58 -6.77 28.33
C SER A 201 -3.44 -8.28 28.11
N GLN A 202 -4.35 -8.89 27.34
CA GLN A 202 -4.38 -10.33 27.09
C GLN A 202 -3.62 -10.76 25.84
N LYS A 203 -3.09 -9.81 25.05
CA LYS A 203 -2.41 -10.06 23.76
C LYS A 203 -3.31 -10.82 22.77
N VAL A 204 -4.57 -10.42 22.71
CA VAL A 204 -5.63 -10.99 21.87
C VAL A 204 -6.07 -9.99 20.80
N ALA A 205 -6.89 -10.39 19.82
CA ALA A 205 -7.31 -9.48 18.76
C ALA A 205 -8.19 -8.35 19.31
N ASN A 206 -8.06 -7.13 18.78
CA ASN A 206 -8.96 -6.03 19.08
C ASN A 206 -10.31 -6.22 18.37
N LYS A 207 -11.10 -7.16 18.90
CA LYS A 207 -12.41 -7.60 18.40
C LYS A 207 -13.31 -7.92 19.58
N PHE A 208 -14.60 -7.77 19.39
CA PHE A 208 -15.61 -8.24 20.34
C PHE A 208 -16.81 -8.85 19.63
N ALA A 209 -17.52 -9.71 20.36
CA ALA A 209 -18.80 -10.27 19.96
C ALA A 209 -19.83 -10.00 21.07
N LEU A 210 -21.03 -9.57 20.68
CA LEU A 210 -22.16 -9.36 21.58
C LEU A 210 -23.34 -10.22 21.12
N CYS A 211 -23.96 -10.90 22.07
CA CYS A 211 -25.29 -11.46 21.94
C CYS A 211 -26.12 -10.93 23.11
N LEU A 212 -27.00 -9.96 22.83
CA LEU A 212 -27.80 -9.32 23.87
C LEU A 212 -28.98 -10.23 24.26
N PRO A 213 -29.30 -10.36 25.56
CA PRO A 213 -30.40 -11.21 26.00
C PRO A 213 -31.77 -10.55 25.79
N SER A 214 -32.77 -11.34 25.44
CA SER A 214 -34.18 -10.98 25.63
C SER A 214 -34.61 -11.21 27.08
N GLY A 215 -35.54 -10.40 27.61
CA GLY A 215 -35.95 -10.36 29.03
C GLY A 215 -36.68 -11.60 29.60
N GLY A 216 -36.54 -12.79 29.00
CA GLY A 216 -37.37 -13.98 29.25
C GLY A 216 -36.65 -15.27 29.68
N GLY A 217 -35.38 -15.24 30.11
CA GLY A 217 -34.79 -16.38 30.84
C GLY A 217 -33.40 -16.89 30.42
N GLY A 218 -32.45 -16.00 30.13
CA GLY A 218 -31.03 -16.37 30.00
C GLY A 218 -30.13 -15.15 29.90
N ASP A 219 -28.90 -15.28 30.39
CA ASP A 219 -27.87 -14.24 30.23
C ASP A 219 -27.41 -14.18 28.77
N GLY A 220 -27.13 -12.96 28.30
CA GLY A 220 -26.42 -12.76 27.05
C GLY A 220 -24.92 -12.98 27.25
N VAL A 221 -24.15 -12.84 26.18
CA VAL A 221 -22.71 -13.06 26.23
C VAL A 221 -21.92 -11.97 25.51
N ALA A 222 -20.89 -11.46 26.17
CA ALA A 222 -19.87 -10.59 25.60
C ALA A 222 -18.54 -11.35 25.55
N ILE A 223 -17.91 -11.42 24.39
CA ILE A 223 -16.56 -11.97 24.23
C ILE A 223 -15.62 -10.88 23.72
N PHE A 224 -14.48 -10.72 24.37
CA PHE A 224 -13.43 -9.75 24.04
C PHE A 224 -12.15 -10.49 23.67
N GLY A 225 -11.58 -10.23 22.49
CA GLY A 225 -10.29 -10.79 22.09
C GLY A 225 -10.27 -11.63 20.81
N GLY A 226 -11.44 -11.96 20.28
CA GLY A 226 -11.59 -12.80 19.08
C GLY A 226 -11.19 -14.27 19.32
N GLY A 227 -12.06 -15.19 18.89
CA GLY A 227 -11.90 -16.63 19.04
C GLY A 227 -13.14 -17.33 18.45
N PRO A 228 -13.16 -18.67 18.37
CA PRO A 228 -14.38 -19.36 17.98
C PRO A 228 -15.46 -19.15 19.06
N LEU A 229 -16.74 -19.12 18.66
CA LEU A 229 -17.89 -19.08 19.57
C LEU A 229 -18.78 -20.29 19.29
N PHE A 230 -19.05 -21.10 20.30
CA PHE A 230 -19.89 -22.27 20.17
C PHE A 230 -21.14 -22.12 21.04
N LEU A 231 -22.32 -22.22 20.42
CA LEU A 231 -23.59 -22.27 21.14
C LEU A 231 -23.98 -23.73 21.41
N LEU A 232 -24.64 -23.99 22.55
CA LEU A 232 -25.10 -25.32 22.92
C LEU A 232 -26.16 -25.86 21.94
N PRO A 233 -26.27 -27.20 21.76
CA PRO A 233 -25.50 -28.27 22.41
C PRO A 233 -24.10 -28.51 21.80
N PRO A 234 -23.17 -29.17 22.54
CA PRO A 234 -21.81 -29.44 22.07
C PRO A 234 -21.78 -30.22 20.75
N GLY A 235 -20.92 -29.82 19.80
CA GLY A 235 -20.76 -30.49 18.50
C GLY A 235 -21.13 -29.64 17.28
N ARG A 236 -21.73 -28.46 17.48
CA ARG A 236 -21.99 -27.49 16.41
C ARG A 236 -20.70 -26.75 15.98
N PRO A 237 -20.58 -26.32 14.71
CA PRO A 237 -19.45 -25.53 14.23
C PRO A 237 -19.40 -24.15 14.91
N ASP A 238 -18.25 -23.48 14.80
CA ASP A 238 -18.06 -22.09 15.24
C ASP A 238 -19.14 -21.18 14.62
N VAL A 239 -20.01 -20.61 15.46
CA VAL A 239 -21.15 -19.79 15.04
C VAL A 239 -20.69 -18.47 14.42
N ALA A 240 -19.47 -18.01 14.75
CA ALA A 240 -18.87 -16.86 14.08
C ALA A 240 -18.47 -17.16 12.62
N ALA A 241 -18.37 -18.44 12.22
CA ALA A 241 -18.16 -18.84 10.83
C ALA A 241 -19.48 -18.97 10.04
N THR A 242 -20.63 -18.96 10.72
CA THR A 242 -21.97 -19.08 10.11
C THR A 242 -22.73 -17.75 10.10
N LEU A 243 -22.04 -16.62 10.23
CA LEU A 243 -22.66 -15.29 10.18
C LEU A 243 -23.36 -15.10 8.83
N ALA A 244 -24.54 -14.47 8.86
CA ALA A 244 -25.38 -14.25 7.67
C ALA A 244 -24.68 -13.39 6.58
N GLY A 245 -23.62 -12.65 6.96
CA GLY A 245 -22.82 -11.82 6.08
C GLY A 245 -21.86 -10.90 6.84
N GLU A 246 -20.95 -10.25 6.12
CA GLU A 246 -20.14 -9.13 6.62
C GLU A 246 -20.59 -7.84 5.92
N THR A 247 -20.59 -6.72 6.65
CA THR A 247 -20.86 -5.38 6.09
C THR A 247 -19.76 -4.41 6.51
N PRO A 248 -19.31 -3.49 5.64
CA PRO A 248 -18.30 -2.50 6.01
C PRO A 248 -18.78 -1.59 7.16
N LEU A 249 -17.90 -1.34 8.12
CA LEU A 249 -18.11 -0.33 9.16
C LEU A 249 -17.59 1.03 8.70
N HIS A 250 -18.50 1.99 8.57
CA HIS A 250 -18.20 3.36 8.19
C HIS A 250 -17.72 4.18 9.40
N ARG A 251 -16.77 5.09 9.19
CA ARG A 251 -16.32 6.02 10.23
C ARG A 251 -17.10 7.32 10.11
N ASN A 252 -17.64 7.79 11.21
CA ASN A 252 -18.12 9.16 11.34
C ASN A 252 -17.01 9.99 12.01
N LYS A 253 -16.73 11.19 11.49
CA LYS A 253 -15.69 12.08 12.03
C LYS A 253 -16.08 12.69 13.38
N ASP A 254 -17.38 12.82 13.62
CA ASP A 254 -17.92 13.56 14.77
C ASP A 254 -18.42 12.63 15.89
N LEU A 255 -18.66 11.35 15.60
CA LEU A 255 -19.21 10.37 16.54
C LEU A 255 -18.39 9.07 16.57
N PRO A 256 -17.91 8.60 17.74
CA PRO A 256 -17.03 7.43 17.85
C PRO A 256 -17.77 6.07 17.77
N GLY A 257 -19.07 6.06 17.41
CA GLY A 257 -19.93 4.88 17.32
C GLY A 257 -19.74 4.01 16.06
N TYR A 258 -20.60 3.01 15.91
CA TYR A 258 -20.57 2.05 14.79
C TYR A 258 -21.66 2.37 13.76
N PHE A 259 -21.24 2.68 12.53
CA PHE A 259 -22.13 3.02 11.43
C PHE A 259 -22.01 1.99 10.30
N ILE A 260 -23.14 1.62 9.71
CA ILE A 260 -23.26 0.75 8.54
C ILE A 260 -24.10 1.46 7.47
N SER A 261 -24.05 0.96 6.22
CA SER A 261 -24.87 1.48 5.13
C SER A 261 -25.88 0.43 4.65
N ALA A 262 -27.09 0.90 4.32
CA ALA A 262 -28.14 0.09 3.72
C ALA A 262 -28.62 0.70 2.40
N THR A 263 -28.83 -0.14 1.40
CA THR A 263 -29.28 0.28 0.06
C THR A 263 -30.80 0.43 -0.02
N LYS A 264 -31.54 -0.35 0.75
CA LYS A 264 -33.00 -0.30 0.81
C LYS A 264 -33.55 -0.92 2.10
N ILE A 265 -34.80 -0.58 2.42
CA ILE A 265 -35.60 -1.23 3.45
C ILE A 265 -36.74 -1.97 2.74
N ALA A 266 -37.00 -3.21 3.13
CA ALA A 266 -38.14 -3.98 2.65
C ALA A 266 -38.98 -4.47 3.82
N VAL A 267 -40.30 -4.51 3.64
CA VAL A 267 -41.25 -5.08 4.60
C VAL A 267 -41.97 -6.22 3.90
N ASN A 268 -41.92 -7.42 4.49
CA ASN A 268 -42.44 -8.63 3.85
C ASN A 268 -41.87 -8.88 2.44
N GLN A 269 -40.57 -8.63 2.26
CA GLN A 269 -39.84 -8.72 0.98
C GLN A 269 -40.23 -7.66 -0.07
N GLU A 270 -41.19 -6.79 0.22
CA GLU A 270 -41.58 -5.68 -0.65
C GLU A 270 -40.78 -4.42 -0.29
N GLN A 271 -40.15 -3.79 -1.28
CA GLN A 271 -39.32 -2.60 -1.05
C GLN A 271 -40.18 -1.40 -0.61
N VAL A 272 -39.81 -0.79 0.51
CA VAL A 272 -40.40 0.46 0.99
C VAL A 272 -39.97 1.59 0.07
N GLN A 273 -40.94 2.35 -0.46
CA GLN A 273 -40.68 3.51 -1.30
C GLN A 273 -40.17 4.66 -0.42
N LEU A 274 -38.91 5.05 -0.62
CA LEU A 274 -38.27 6.18 0.03
C LEU A 274 -38.00 7.26 -1.01
N TYR A 275 -38.04 8.53 -0.60
CA TYR A 275 -37.83 9.68 -1.50
C TYR A 275 -36.41 9.76 -2.09
N THR A 276 -35.42 9.09 -1.49
CA THR A 276 -34.01 9.14 -1.90
C THR A 276 -33.53 7.76 -2.34
N GLN A 277 -32.80 7.68 -3.46
CA GLN A 277 -32.10 6.46 -3.89
C GLN A 277 -30.67 6.35 -3.33
N GLU A 278 -30.26 7.29 -2.46
CA GLU A 278 -28.97 7.27 -1.79
C GLU A 278 -28.90 6.18 -0.70
N PRO A 279 -27.71 5.59 -0.45
CA PRO A 279 -27.52 4.66 0.65
C PRO A 279 -27.86 5.27 2.02
N LEU A 280 -28.66 4.56 2.80
CA LEU A 280 -29.10 4.93 4.15
C LEU A 280 -27.98 4.69 5.17
N VAL A 281 -27.56 5.75 5.86
CA VAL A 281 -26.63 5.64 7.00
C VAL A 281 -27.38 5.11 8.22
N VAL A 282 -26.87 4.04 8.83
CA VAL A 282 -27.48 3.35 9.97
C VAL A 282 -26.49 3.24 11.13
N GLU A 283 -26.88 3.69 12.33
CA GLU A 283 -26.09 3.58 13.57
C GLU A 283 -26.51 2.35 14.38
N LEU A 284 -25.56 1.62 14.97
CA LEU A 284 -25.82 0.58 15.99
C LEU A 284 -25.67 1.17 17.39
N CYS A 285 -26.72 1.07 18.22
CA CYS A 285 -26.77 1.80 19.48
C CYS A 285 -27.38 0.97 20.63
N THR A 286 -26.60 0.78 21.71
CA THR A 286 -27.08 0.18 22.97
C THR A 286 -27.66 1.20 23.95
N ARG A 287 -27.64 2.49 23.60
CA ARG A 287 -28.12 3.57 24.47
C ARG A 287 -29.63 3.79 24.39
N ILE A 288 -30.25 3.33 23.31
CA ILE A 288 -31.71 3.42 23.09
C ILE A 288 -32.32 2.02 23.06
N PRO A 289 -33.48 1.82 23.71
CA PRO A 289 -34.11 0.49 23.79
C PRO A 289 -34.69 0.05 22.45
N TYR A 290 -35.21 0.98 21.64
CA TYR A 290 -35.91 0.70 20.40
C TYR A 290 -35.29 1.44 19.23
N THR A 291 -35.43 0.88 18.02
CA THR A 291 -34.92 1.48 16.79
C THR A 291 -35.60 2.82 16.52
N ALA A 292 -34.79 3.87 16.34
CA ALA A 292 -35.26 5.19 16.00
C ALA A 292 -35.05 5.48 14.50
N LEU A 293 -36.11 5.87 13.80
CA LEU A 293 -36.08 6.16 12.37
C LEU A 293 -36.23 7.66 12.09
N ARG A 294 -35.51 8.15 11.09
CA ARG A 294 -35.66 9.52 10.58
C ARG A 294 -37.11 9.74 10.10
N PRO A 295 -37.71 10.94 10.23
CA PRO A 295 -39.13 11.15 9.97
C PRO A 295 -39.69 10.63 8.64
N ASP A 296 -38.91 10.77 7.56
CA ASP A 296 -39.22 10.29 6.20
C ASP A 296 -39.20 8.75 6.11
N VAL A 297 -38.21 8.12 6.73
CA VAL A 297 -38.09 6.65 6.78
C VAL A 297 -39.14 6.04 7.72
N TYR A 298 -39.35 6.65 8.89
CA TYR A 298 -40.29 6.21 9.91
C TYR A 298 -41.70 6.00 9.34
N ARG A 299 -42.23 7.03 8.65
CA ARG A 299 -43.58 6.97 8.08
C ARG A 299 -43.70 5.88 7.03
N ALA A 300 -42.76 5.83 6.09
CA ALA A 300 -42.79 4.84 5.01
C ALA A 300 -42.74 3.39 5.54
N VAL A 301 -41.93 3.12 6.56
CA VAL A 301 -41.82 1.78 7.18
C VAL A 301 -43.07 1.41 7.98
N VAL A 302 -43.59 2.32 8.80
CA VAL A 302 -44.82 2.08 9.58
C VAL A 302 -46.02 1.80 8.67
N ASP A 303 -46.18 2.59 7.60
CA ASP A 303 -47.29 2.42 6.65
C ASP A 303 -47.15 1.11 5.86
N ALA A 304 -45.94 0.75 5.43
CA ALA A 304 -45.67 -0.51 4.76
C ALA A 304 -45.96 -1.71 5.66
N PHE A 305 -45.57 -1.64 6.94
CA PHE A 305 -45.85 -2.68 7.93
C PHE A 305 -47.34 -2.82 8.22
N ALA A 306 -48.06 -1.71 8.37
CA ALA A 306 -49.50 -1.72 8.56
C ALA A 306 -50.22 -2.38 7.37
N ARG A 307 -49.86 -2.01 6.13
CA ARG A 307 -50.42 -2.62 4.91
C ARG A 307 -50.13 -4.12 4.82
N ALA A 308 -48.87 -4.52 5.04
CA ALA A 308 -48.47 -5.93 4.98
C ALA A 308 -49.14 -6.78 6.08
N THR A 309 -49.48 -6.17 7.23
CA THR A 309 -50.17 -6.84 8.32
C THR A 309 -51.68 -6.96 8.05
N ALA A 310 -52.30 -5.93 7.47
CA ALA A 310 -53.73 -5.93 7.13
C ALA A 310 -54.13 -7.01 6.10
N GLY A 311 -53.19 -7.47 5.27
CA GLY A 311 -53.41 -8.58 4.33
C GLY A 311 -53.54 -9.97 4.98
N ARG A 312 -53.36 -10.10 6.31
CA ARG A 312 -53.40 -11.39 7.01
C ARG A 312 -54.80 -11.65 7.59
N LYS A 313 -55.39 -12.81 7.25
CA LYS A 313 -56.71 -13.28 7.72
C LYS A 313 -56.67 -13.60 9.23
N ARG A 314 -56.72 -12.58 10.10
CA ARG A 314 -57.03 -12.64 11.56
C ARG A 314 -56.67 -11.38 12.36
N VAL A 315 -56.09 -10.34 11.76
CA VAL A 315 -55.63 -9.15 12.49
C VAL A 315 -56.65 -8.01 12.36
N THR A 316 -57.27 -7.60 13.46
CA THR A 316 -58.18 -6.45 13.50
C THR A 316 -57.42 -5.10 13.53
N PRO A 317 -58.06 -3.97 13.16
CA PRO A 317 -57.44 -2.63 13.14
C PRO A 317 -56.86 -2.24 14.51
N PRO A 318 -55.89 -1.30 14.57
CA PRO A 318 -54.99 -1.18 15.70
C PRO A 318 -55.72 -0.92 17.03
N ALA A 319 -55.29 -1.64 18.08
CA ALA A 319 -55.57 -1.26 19.46
C ALA A 319 -55.04 0.17 19.68
N ALA A 320 -55.67 0.95 20.58
CA ALA A 320 -55.24 2.32 20.87
C ALA A 320 -53.71 2.40 21.05
N ALA A 321 -53.07 3.34 20.37
CA ALA A 321 -51.61 3.49 20.38
C ALA A 321 -51.08 3.59 21.82
N ALA A 322 -50.12 2.74 22.15
CA ALA A 322 -49.43 2.77 23.44
C ALA A 322 -48.09 3.49 23.26
N ALA A 323 -47.99 4.72 23.79
CA ALA A 323 -46.77 5.49 23.74
C ALA A 323 -45.57 4.70 24.28
N PRO A 324 -44.40 4.71 23.60
CA PRO A 324 -44.04 5.58 22.47
C PRO A 324 -44.41 5.05 21.07
N PHE A 325 -45.13 3.92 20.98
CA PHE A 325 -45.43 3.23 19.72
C PHE A 325 -46.76 3.68 19.11
N GLU A 326 -46.78 3.75 17.79
CA GLU A 326 -47.96 4.21 17.03
C GLU A 326 -48.83 3.06 16.53
N LEU A 327 -48.23 1.89 16.27
CA LEU A 327 -48.91 0.76 15.62
C LEU A 327 -48.95 -0.44 16.56
N CYS A 328 -50.14 -0.72 17.10
CA CYS A 328 -50.37 -1.77 18.11
C CYS A 328 -51.48 -2.71 17.68
N TYR A 329 -51.36 -3.99 18.05
CA TYR A 329 -52.30 -5.06 17.70
C TYR A 329 -52.66 -5.87 18.94
N ASP A 330 -53.80 -6.56 18.90
CA ASP A 330 -54.13 -7.58 19.89
C ASP A 330 -53.15 -8.76 19.74
N SER A 331 -52.31 -8.97 20.75
CA SER A 331 -51.29 -10.02 20.75
C SER A 331 -51.88 -11.43 20.68
N ARG A 332 -53.17 -11.62 21.01
CA ARG A 332 -53.88 -12.90 20.89
C ARG A 332 -54.24 -13.24 19.44
N GLU A 333 -54.33 -12.23 18.58
CA GLU A 333 -54.59 -12.36 17.15
C GLU A 333 -53.30 -12.56 16.34
N LEU A 334 -52.18 -12.10 16.89
CA LEU A 334 -50.85 -12.35 16.33
C LEU A 334 -50.42 -13.79 16.68
N GLY A 335 -50.52 -14.71 15.71
CA GLY A 335 -50.01 -16.08 15.89
C GLY A 335 -48.55 -16.11 16.36
N SER A 336 -48.10 -17.19 17.00
CA SER A 336 -46.71 -17.32 17.48
C SER A 336 -45.88 -18.21 16.56
N THR A 337 -44.63 -17.82 16.33
CA THR A 337 -43.62 -18.59 15.59
C THR A 337 -42.37 -18.80 16.44
N ARG A 338 -41.45 -19.66 15.99
CA ARG A 338 -40.12 -19.80 16.62
C ARG A 338 -39.29 -18.51 16.59
N LEU A 339 -39.68 -17.53 15.77
CA LEU A 339 -39.02 -16.23 15.62
C LEU A 339 -39.85 -15.09 16.24
N GLY A 340 -40.80 -15.41 17.13
CA GLY A 340 -41.73 -14.47 17.79
C GLY A 340 -43.05 -14.32 17.05
N TYR A 341 -43.72 -13.16 17.20
CA TYR A 341 -45.04 -12.93 16.60
C TYR A 341 -45.05 -13.16 15.08
N ALA A 342 -46.13 -13.73 14.56
CA ALA A 342 -46.36 -13.97 13.15
C ALA A 342 -46.78 -12.66 12.47
N VAL A 343 -45.82 -11.73 12.33
CA VAL A 343 -45.96 -10.43 11.67
C VAL A 343 -45.05 -10.34 10.42
N PRO A 344 -45.19 -9.31 9.56
CA PRO A 344 -44.23 -9.05 8.49
C PRO A 344 -42.80 -8.94 9.01
N GLN A 345 -41.83 -9.54 8.31
CA GLN A 345 -40.42 -9.29 8.59
C GLN A 345 -40.00 -7.93 8.02
N ILE A 346 -39.04 -7.27 8.66
CA ILE A 346 -38.43 -6.03 8.18
C ILE A 346 -36.99 -6.33 7.80
N ASP A 347 -36.65 -6.13 6.54
CA ASP A 347 -35.31 -6.36 6.00
C ASP A 347 -34.61 -5.04 5.72
N LEU A 348 -33.48 -4.80 6.39
CA LEU A 348 -32.55 -3.75 6.03
C LEU A 348 -31.48 -4.38 5.11
N VAL A 349 -31.50 -4.01 3.83
CA VAL A 349 -30.59 -4.59 2.83
C VAL A 349 -29.29 -3.81 2.86
N LEU A 350 -28.25 -4.44 3.39
CA LEU A 350 -26.94 -3.84 3.62
C LEU A 350 -26.16 -3.67 2.30
N GLU A 351 -25.17 -2.78 2.30
CA GLU A 351 -24.25 -2.53 1.17
C GLU A 351 -23.59 -3.83 0.62
N GLY A 352 -23.31 -4.80 1.48
CA GLY A 352 -22.77 -6.12 1.11
C GLY A 352 -23.78 -7.10 0.48
N GLY A 353 -25.02 -6.66 0.17
CA GLY A 353 -26.08 -7.49 -0.42
C GLY A 353 -26.74 -8.47 0.54
N LYS A 354 -26.49 -8.32 1.85
CA LYS A 354 -27.03 -9.18 2.92
C LYS A 354 -28.10 -8.43 3.71
N ASN A 355 -29.07 -9.15 4.27
CA ASN A 355 -30.16 -8.54 5.01
C ASN A 355 -29.87 -8.59 6.52
N TRP A 356 -30.08 -7.47 7.20
CA TRP A 356 -30.38 -7.46 8.63
C TRP A 356 -31.91 -7.61 8.76
N THR A 357 -32.34 -8.81 9.12
CA THR A 357 -33.76 -9.14 9.20
C THR A 357 -34.26 -9.02 10.64
N VAL A 358 -35.28 -8.19 10.83
CA VAL A 358 -36.01 -8.08 12.09
C VAL A 358 -37.27 -8.92 12.00
N PHE A 359 -37.35 -9.95 12.85
CA PHE A 359 -38.50 -10.84 12.98
C PHE A 359 -39.44 -10.40 14.10
N GLY A 360 -40.62 -11.03 14.18
CA GLY A 360 -41.65 -10.70 15.16
C GLY A 360 -41.20 -10.63 16.61
N GLY A 361 -40.20 -11.42 17.01
CA GLY A 361 -39.64 -11.42 18.36
C GLY A 361 -38.89 -10.13 18.72
N ASN A 362 -38.40 -9.40 17.71
CA ASN A 362 -37.62 -8.18 17.89
C ASN A 362 -38.23 -6.98 17.13
N SER A 363 -39.33 -7.18 16.40
CA SER A 363 -40.12 -6.11 15.78
C SER A 363 -41.34 -5.75 16.61
N MET A 364 -41.85 -6.65 17.45
CA MET A 364 -43.06 -6.41 18.25
C MET A 364 -42.73 -6.41 19.74
N ALA A 365 -42.91 -5.26 20.40
CA ALA A 365 -42.80 -5.14 21.85
C ALA A 365 -44.15 -5.47 22.50
N GLN A 366 -44.14 -6.43 23.43
CA GLN A 366 -45.31 -6.69 24.29
C GLN A 366 -45.43 -5.56 25.31
N VAL A 367 -46.49 -4.76 25.23
CA VAL A 367 -46.70 -3.59 26.11
C VAL A 367 -47.71 -3.84 27.22
N SER A 368 -48.59 -4.82 27.05
CA SER A 368 -49.55 -5.32 28.06
C SER A 368 -49.91 -6.77 27.76
N ASP A 369 -50.69 -7.44 28.61
CA ASP A 369 -51.05 -8.87 28.42
C ASP A 369 -51.69 -9.18 27.06
N ASN A 370 -52.45 -8.23 26.50
CA ASN A 370 -53.15 -8.42 25.23
C ASN A 370 -52.66 -7.50 24.12
N THR A 371 -51.65 -6.65 24.33
CA THR A 371 -51.23 -5.66 23.31
C THR A 371 -49.76 -5.82 22.95
N ALA A 372 -49.49 -5.97 21.65
CA ALA A 372 -48.16 -5.96 21.07
C ALA A 372 -48.02 -4.82 20.05
N CYS A 373 -46.96 -4.02 20.16
CA CYS A 373 -46.74 -2.85 19.30
C CYS A 373 -45.47 -2.96 18.47
N LEU A 374 -45.49 -2.41 17.25
CA LEU A 374 -44.32 -2.28 16.41
C LEU A 374 -43.27 -1.40 17.11
N ALA A 375 -42.13 -2.00 17.44
CA ALA A 375 -41.11 -1.46 18.32
C ALA A 375 -40.13 -0.50 17.60
N VAL A 376 -40.66 0.46 16.83
CA VAL A 376 -39.89 1.51 16.16
C VAL A 376 -40.41 2.88 16.59
N VAL A 377 -39.52 3.85 16.75
CA VAL A 377 -39.86 5.21 17.20
C VAL A 377 -39.31 6.25 16.23
N LYS A 378 -39.85 7.47 16.28
CA LYS A 378 -39.37 8.59 15.47
C LYS A 378 -38.17 9.26 16.15
N VAL A 379 -37.11 9.58 15.39
CA VAL A 379 -35.98 10.37 15.91
C VAL A 379 -36.47 11.76 16.32
N LYS A 380 -36.12 12.19 17.55
CA LYS A 380 -36.31 13.55 18.01
C LYS A 380 -35.10 14.39 17.59
N GLY A 381 -35.28 15.28 16.61
CA GLY A 381 -34.19 16.16 16.16
C GLY A 381 -33.92 17.30 17.14
N GLU A 382 -32.65 17.62 17.36
CA GLU A 382 -32.22 18.83 18.08
C GLU A 382 -32.01 19.98 17.08
N LYS A 383 -32.45 21.19 17.43
CA LYS A 383 -32.23 22.38 16.61
C LYS A 383 -30.72 22.70 16.55
N GLY A 384 -30.16 22.75 15.34
CA GLY A 384 -28.76 23.13 15.10
C GLY A 384 -27.78 21.97 14.93
N SER A 385 -28.24 20.72 15.00
CA SER A 385 -27.39 19.53 14.82
C SER A 385 -27.39 19.02 13.36
N PRO A 386 -26.35 18.28 12.92
CA PRO A 386 -26.32 17.62 11.61
C PRO A 386 -27.56 16.72 11.41
N PRO A 387 -27.97 16.45 10.15
CA PRO A 387 -29.10 15.57 9.89
C PRO A 387 -28.87 14.19 10.53
N PRO A 388 -29.83 13.65 11.31
CA PRO A 388 -29.65 12.39 12.01
C PRO A 388 -29.54 11.21 11.02
N PRO A 389 -28.92 10.08 11.44
CA PRO A 389 -28.89 8.86 10.66
C PRO A 389 -30.29 8.45 10.19
N ALA A 390 -30.37 7.76 9.05
CA ALA A 390 -31.64 7.28 8.51
C ALA A 390 -32.32 6.30 9.48
N ALA A 391 -31.51 5.48 10.16
CA ALA A 391 -31.95 4.61 11.24
C ALA A 391 -30.88 4.51 12.34
N ILE A 392 -31.32 4.41 13.60
CA ILE A 392 -30.48 4.07 14.74
C ILE A 392 -31.06 2.77 15.31
N ILE A 393 -30.39 1.65 15.09
CA ILE A 393 -30.84 0.33 15.56
C ILE A 393 -30.62 0.26 17.08
N GLY A 394 -31.71 0.12 17.81
CA GLY A 394 -31.73 0.03 19.28
C GLY A 394 -31.54 -1.38 19.81
N GLY A 395 -31.36 -1.49 21.12
CA GLY A 395 -31.10 -2.73 21.84
C GLY A 395 -32.07 -3.87 21.51
N PHE A 396 -33.38 -3.59 21.51
CA PHE A 396 -34.43 -4.59 21.26
C PHE A 396 -34.29 -5.26 19.88
N GLN A 397 -33.92 -4.49 18.84
CA GLN A 397 -33.68 -5.06 17.51
C GLN A 397 -32.35 -5.81 17.39
N MET A 398 -31.43 -5.63 18.34
CA MET A 398 -30.17 -6.37 18.45
C MET A 398 -30.25 -7.59 19.38
N GLU A 399 -31.33 -7.75 20.15
CA GLU A 399 -31.52 -8.90 21.04
C GLU A 399 -31.51 -10.21 20.26
N ASN A 400 -30.94 -11.27 20.85
CA ASN A 400 -30.81 -12.59 20.23
C ASN A 400 -30.10 -12.59 18.86
N ASN A 401 -29.43 -11.49 18.48
CA ASN A 401 -28.58 -11.40 17.31
C ASN A 401 -27.12 -11.42 17.75
N LEU A 402 -26.33 -12.31 17.15
CA LEU A 402 -24.89 -12.32 17.34
C LEU A 402 -24.24 -11.25 16.44
N VAL A 403 -23.75 -10.18 17.04
CA VAL A 403 -23.00 -9.13 16.35
C VAL A 403 -21.52 -9.30 16.63
N VAL A 404 -20.72 -9.47 15.57
CA VAL A 404 -19.27 -9.62 15.68
C VAL A 404 -18.59 -8.44 15.01
N GLN A 405 -17.84 -7.66 15.78
CA GLN A 405 -16.98 -6.64 15.21
C GLN A 405 -15.70 -7.30 14.70
N THR A 406 -15.55 -7.34 13.37
CA THR A 406 -14.34 -7.77 12.69
C THR A 406 -13.55 -6.55 12.20
N ALA A 407 -12.26 -6.73 11.96
CA ALA A 407 -11.50 -5.77 11.16
C ALA A 407 -11.76 -6.13 9.70
N SER A 408 -12.06 -5.15 8.84
CA SER A 408 -12.35 -5.37 7.42
C SER A 408 -11.29 -6.26 6.75
N PRO A 409 -11.70 -7.22 5.89
CA PRO A 409 -10.79 -7.92 4.98
C PRO A 409 -10.27 -7.06 3.81
N GLY A 410 -10.79 -5.85 3.62
CA GLY A 410 -10.33 -4.85 2.67
C GLY A 410 -10.50 -3.45 3.26
N GLY A 411 -9.40 -2.70 3.37
CA GLY A 411 -9.34 -1.42 4.06
C GLY A 411 -8.78 -1.53 5.48
N HIS A 412 -7.48 -1.26 5.60
CA HIS A 412 -6.60 -1.34 6.78
C HIS A 412 -6.10 -2.74 7.20
N LEU A 413 -4.77 -2.84 7.24
CA LEU A 413 -4.01 -3.32 8.40
C LEU A 413 -4.70 -4.46 9.20
N LEU A 414 -4.36 -5.69 8.80
CA LEU A 414 -4.30 -6.97 9.55
C LEU A 414 -4.79 -6.94 11.01
N PRO A 415 -5.56 -7.94 11.53
CA PRO A 415 -5.07 -9.33 11.56
C PRO A 415 -6.13 -10.48 11.60
N ARG A 416 -5.78 -11.67 11.10
CA ARG A 416 -6.33 -12.93 11.60
C ARG A 416 -5.24 -14.00 11.65
N ARG A 417 -4.92 -14.45 12.87
CA ARG A 417 -4.39 -15.79 13.12
C ARG A 417 -5.46 -16.79 12.68
N VAL A 418 -5.10 -17.73 11.82
CA VAL A 418 -5.84 -18.98 11.64
C VAL A 418 -5.21 -20.00 12.59
N ALA A 419 -6.07 -20.69 13.33
CA ALA A 419 -5.73 -21.78 14.22
C ALA A 419 -5.07 -22.92 13.47
N VAL A 420 -4.11 -23.55 14.15
CA VAL A 420 -3.52 -24.83 13.75
C VAL A 420 -4.58 -25.92 13.97
N ALA A 421 -5.00 -26.57 12.90
CA ALA A 421 -5.42 -27.97 12.93
C ALA A 421 -4.37 -28.76 12.16
N HIS A 422 -3.74 -29.71 12.85
CA HIS A 422 -2.71 -30.59 12.32
C HIS A 422 -3.30 -31.53 11.27
N ALA A 423 -3.02 -31.26 9.99
CA ALA A 423 -2.83 -32.28 8.96
C ALA A 423 -1.96 -31.68 7.83
N GLY A 424 -0.74 -32.19 7.67
CA GLY A 424 0.11 -31.97 6.49
C GLY A 424 0.89 -30.64 6.44
N LYS A 425 2.18 -30.68 6.77
CA LYS A 425 3.18 -29.61 6.63
C LYS A 425 3.09 -28.87 5.27
N ARG A 426 2.89 -27.54 5.29
CA ARG A 426 3.60 -26.52 4.45
C ARG A 426 3.17 -25.10 4.87
N ARG A 427 3.96 -24.47 5.77
CA ARG A 427 3.82 -23.04 6.14
C ARG A 427 4.06 -22.15 4.90
N ARG A 428 3.08 -21.37 4.45
CA ARG A 428 3.33 -20.23 3.55
C ARG A 428 3.96 -19.08 4.36
N ARG A 429 5.28 -18.88 4.21
CA ARG A 429 6.03 -17.72 4.75
C ARG A 429 5.51 -16.44 4.07
N ARG A 430 5.19 -15.39 4.84
CA ARG A 430 5.03 -14.02 4.30
C ARG A 430 6.41 -13.50 3.89
N GLN A 431 6.45 -12.79 2.77
CA GLN A 431 7.66 -12.35 2.08
C GLN A 431 8.17 -11.03 2.70
N ALA A 432 9.48 -10.92 2.92
CA ALA A 432 10.15 -9.77 3.54
C ALA A 432 10.44 -8.69 2.50
N PRO A 433 10.43 -7.38 2.77
CA PRO A 433 10.91 -6.39 1.79
C PRO A 433 12.44 -6.45 1.56
N ARG A 434 12.89 -6.25 0.32
CA ARG A 434 14.26 -6.18 -0.18
C ARG A 434 14.44 -4.89 -0.98
N HIS A 435 15.62 -4.30 -0.92
CA HIS A 435 15.95 -3.13 -1.72
C HIS A 435 17.42 -3.14 -2.14
N GLY A 436 17.69 -2.54 -3.31
CA GLY A 436 19.04 -2.33 -3.79
C GLY A 436 19.79 -1.30 -2.94
N VAL A 437 21.01 -1.63 -2.56
CA VAL A 437 21.98 -0.72 -1.94
C VAL A 437 23.03 -0.39 -3.00
N THR A 438 23.53 0.84 -2.99
CA THR A 438 24.58 1.29 -3.91
C THR A 438 25.71 1.95 -3.14
N LYS A 439 26.96 1.56 -3.41
CA LYS A 439 28.15 2.25 -2.89
C LYS A 439 28.47 3.45 -3.79
N ASP A 440 28.61 4.61 -3.17
CA ASP A 440 28.99 5.84 -3.86
C ASP A 440 30.50 5.87 -4.16
N GLY A 441 30.86 6.24 -5.39
CA GLY A 441 32.25 6.22 -5.84
C GLY A 441 33.15 7.25 -5.15
N ALA A 442 32.59 8.39 -4.72
CA ALA A 442 33.34 9.50 -4.15
C ALA A 442 33.47 9.39 -2.62
N THR A 443 32.34 9.28 -1.92
CA THR A 443 32.29 9.20 -0.45
C THR A 443 32.57 7.80 0.09
N LYS A 444 32.47 6.77 -0.76
CA LYS A 444 32.53 5.34 -0.39
C LYS A 444 31.44 4.90 0.60
N LEU A 445 30.41 5.72 0.81
CA LEU A 445 29.24 5.43 1.64
C LEU A 445 28.14 4.75 0.82
N TYR A 446 27.06 4.32 1.49
CA TYR A 446 26.00 3.52 0.86
C TYR A 446 24.66 4.26 0.82
N THR A 447 23.91 4.06 -0.26
CA THR A 447 22.57 4.62 -0.42
C THR A 447 21.51 3.55 -0.68
N ILE A 448 20.27 3.87 -0.33
CA ILE A 448 19.06 3.06 -0.56
C ILE A 448 17.95 3.94 -1.15
N ALA A 449 17.22 3.47 -2.17
CA ALA A 449 16.26 4.27 -2.93
C ALA A 449 14.78 4.05 -2.51
N VAL A 450 14.47 4.22 -1.23
CA VAL A 450 13.11 3.94 -0.69
C VAL A 450 12.11 5.10 -0.78
N LYS A 451 12.52 6.29 -1.22
CA LYS A 451 11.67 7.49 -1.28
C LYS A 451 11.44 7.92 -2.73
N ASP A 452 10.33 7.53 -3.34
CA ASP A 452 9.97 7.88 -4.73
C ASP A 452 11.11 7.64 -5.75
N GLY A 453 11.99 6.68 -5.47
CA GLY A 453 13.18 6.38 -6.29
C GLY A 453 14.41 7.27 -6.04
N HIS A 454 14.33 8.28 -5.16
CA HIS A 454 15.46 9.10 -4.74
C HIS A 454 16.32 8.38 -3.67
N PRO A 455 17.66 8.45 -3.78
CA PRO A 455 18.55 7.77 -2.83
C PRO A 455 18.61 8.49 -1.49
N LEU A 456 18.64 7.70 -0.42
CA LEU A 456 18.91 8.11 0.96
C LEU A 456 20.18 7.43 1.44
N ALA A 457 21.08 8.15 2.12
CA ALA A 457 22.27 7.55 2.70
C ALA A 457 21.92 6.61 3.87
N LEU A 458 22.56 5.45 3.96
CA LEU A 458 22.28 4.45 5.00
C LEU A 458 23.07 4.76 6.27
N ASP A 459 22.37 4.97 7.40
CA ASP A 459 23.01 5.26 8.69
C ASP A 459 22.57 4.25 9.78
N LEU A 460 23.47 3.32 10.13
CA LEU A 460 23.26 2.33 11.21
C LEU A 460 23.09 2.94 12.61
N SER A 461 23.50 4.19 12.81
CA SER A 461 23.29 4.93 14.07
C SER A 461 22.11 5.90 14.00
N GLY A 462 21.58 6.18 12.81
CA GLY A 462 20.50 7.13 12.59
C GLY A 462 19.16 6.64 13.12
N GLU A 463 18.57 7.35 14.07
CA GLU A 463 17.33 6.93 14.75
C GLU A 463 16.04 7.33 14.01
N LEU A 464 16.16 8.05 12.90
CA LEU A 464 15.04 8.62 12.15
C LEU A 464 15.35 8.65 10.64
N VAL A 465 14.33 8.42 9.81
CA VAL A 465 14.40 8.71 8.37
C VAL A 465 14.17 10.20 8.15
N TRP A 466 15.06 10.86 7.40
CA TRP A 466 14.88 12.28 7.07
C TRP A 466 15.32 12.58 5.64
N SER A 467 14.75 13.62 5.04
CA SER A 467 15.05 14.02 3.66
C SER A 467 14.60 15.44 3.34
N THR A 468 15.05 16.01 2.24
CA THR A 468 14.49 17.27 1.73
C THR A 468 13.03 17.08 1.33
N CYS A 469 12.18 18.04 1.67
CA CYS A 469 10.74 18.01 1.41
C CYS A 469 10.30 19.17 0.53
N ASP A 470 9.16 18.99 -0.14
CA ASP A 470 8.45 20.06 -0.81
C ASP A 470 7.77 21.00 0.20
N ALA A 471 7.46 22.22 -0.24
CA ALA A 471 6.86 23.28 0.59
C ALA A 471 5.47 22.89 1.15
N SER A 472 4.76 21.94 0.50
CA SER A 472 3.49 21.40 0.96
C SER A 472 3.64 19.92 1.34
N HIS A 473 3.52 19.60 2.62
CA HIS A 473 3.61 18.23 3.12
C HIS A 473 2.62 18.02 4.28
N SER A 474 2.11 16.80 4.42
CA SER A 474 1.25 16.45 5.55
C SER A 474 2.06 16.35 6.82
N THR A 475 1.75 17.20 7.80
CA THR A 475 2.52 17.30 9.05
C THR A 475 1.98 16.38 10.12
N VAL A 476 2.89 15.77 10.86
CA VAL A 476 2.62 15.12 12.15
C VAL A 476 2.33 16.21 13.16
N LEU A 477 1.31 16.04 14.00
CA LEU A 477 0.97 17.04 15.00
C LEU A 477 1.91 16.92 16.21
N PRO A 478 2.23 18.03 16.92
CA PRO A 478 3.20 18.02 18.02
C PRO A 478 2.95 16.97 19.11
N TYR A 479 1.69 16.56 19.30
CA TYR A 479 1.25 15.62 20.32
C TYR A 479 1.14 14.16 19.84
N GLU A 480 1.36 13.89 18.55
CA GLU A 480 1.36 12.52 18.03
C GLU A 480 2.62 11.78 18.51
N ARG A 481 2.50 10.46 18.70
CA ARG A 481 3.56 9.60 19.28
C ARG A 481 4.87 9.76 18.53
N GLU A 482 4.78 9.80 17.21
CA GLU A 482 5.92 9.90 16.30
C GLU A 482 6.68 11.22 16.51
N CYS A 483 5.99 12.31 16.88
CA CYS A 483 6.65 13.58 17.19
C CYS A 483 7.44 13.53 18.49
N VAL A 484 6.84 12.95 19.53
CA VAL A 484 7.48 12.78 20.84
C VAL A 484 8.70 11.88 20.72
N GLU A 485 8.58 10.79 19.96
CA GLU A 485 9.70 9.88 19.68
C GLU A 485 10.80 10.58 18.88
N ALA A 486 10.47 11.32 17.82
CA ALA A 486 11.47 12.03 17.03
C ALA A 486 12.31 13.00 17.87
N ASN A 487 11.67 13.72 18.81
CA ASN A 487 12.37 14.64 19.70
C ASN A 487 13.13 13.96 20.84
N ARG A 488 12.70 12.77 21.27
CA ARG A 488 13.43 11.96 22.26
C ARG A 488 14.77 11.47 21.73
N TYR A 489 14.83 11.16 20.44
CA TYR A 489 16.00 10.66 19.73
C TYR A 489 16.95 11.78 19.24
N THR A 490 16.61 13.04 19.49
CA THR A 490 17.47 14.17 19.17
C THR A 490 18.73 14.16 20.04
N PRO A 491 19.95 14.15 19.47
CA PRO A 491 21.18 14.21 20.24
C PRO A 491 21.25 15.45 21.17
N PRO A 492 21.80 15.34 22.38
CA PRO A 492 21.94 16.47 23.31
C PRO A 492 22.68 17.69 22.72
N SER A 493 23.67 17.45 21.85
CA SER A 493 24.39 18.50 21.12
C SER A 493 23.48 19.32 20.21
N CYS A 494 22.49 18.69 19.59
CA CYS A 494 21.49 19.40 18.77
C CYS A 494 20.61 20.31 19.62
N TRP A 495 20.29 19.94 20.86
CA TRP A 495 19.50 20.79 21.77
C TRP A 495 20.28 22.02 22.23
N MET A 496 21.60 21.90 22.47
CA MET A 496 22.44 23.03 22.87
C MET A 496 22.64 24.06 21.75
N GLN A 497 22.63 23.63 20.48
CA GLN A 497 22.82 24.50 19.32
C GLN A 497 21.64 25.47 19.07
N TYR A 498 20.44 25.16 19.56
CA TYR A 498 19.24 25.99 19.41
C TYR A 498 18.78 26.64 20.73
N GLY A 499 19.66 26.66 21.75
CA GLY A 499 19.58 27.52 22.94
C GLY A 499 18.29 27.44 23.74
N GLY A 500 18.22 26.57 24.75
CA GLY A 500 17.35 26.74 25.93
C GLY A 500 15.84 26.85 25.69
N ALA A 501 15.38 26.75 24.45
CA ALA A 501 13.99 26.64 24.11
C ALA A 501 13.60 25.16 24.21
N GLY A 502 13.25 24.72 25.42
CA GLY A 502 12.10 23.83 25.59
C GLY A 502 10.81 24.56 25.16
N GLY A 503 10.85 25.13 23.96
CA GLY A 503 10.12 26.31 23.56
C GLY A 503 8.80 25.92 22.95
N ASP A 504 7.77 26.00 23.79
CA ASP A 504 6.45 26.44 23.39
C ASP A 504 5.67 25.49 22.46
N TYR A 505 5.03 24.47 23.06
CA TYR A 505 3.91 23.75 22.43
C TYR A 505 2.72 24.66 22.08
N ARG A 506 2.78 25.99 22.32
CA ARG A 506 1.67 26.93 22.10
C ARG A 506 1.73 27.73 20.80
N TYR A 507 2.73 27.56 19.95
CA TYR A 507 2.76 28.29 18.66
C TYR A 507 3.20 27.40 17.49
N GLY A 508 2.33 26.47 17.08
CA GLY A 508 2.47 25.81 15.77
C GLY A 508 1.63 24.54 15.62
N ASN A 509 0.83 24.44 14.57
CA ASN A 509 0.06 23.23 14.22
C ASN A 509 0.94 22.07 13.67
N LYS A 510 2.25 22.07 13.92
CA LYS A 510 3.21 21.19 13.25
C LYS A 510 4.30 20.68 14.18
N CYS A 511 4.60 19.39 14.13
CA CYS A 511 5.72 18.79 14.82
C CYS A 511 7.05 19.22 14.21
N THR A 512 7.92 19.85 14.99
CA THR A 512 9.32 20.07 14.61
C THR A 512 10.17 18.92 15.16
N ALA A 513 10.94 18.29 14.28
CA ALA A 513 11.98 17.32 14.61
C ALA A 513 13.37 17.90 14.30
N HIS A 514 14.41 17.23 14.79
CA HIS A 514 15.79 17.68 14.66
C HIS A 514 16.64 16.63 13.94
N PRO A 515 16.55 16.54 12.59
CA PRO A 515 17.36 15.60 11.84
C PRO A 515 18.85 15.91 12.02
N TYR A 516 19.63 14.84 12.21
CA TYR A 516 21.06 14.87 12.48
C TYR A 516 21.82 14.21 11.33
N ASN A 517 22.89 14.86 10.86
CA ASN A 517 23.82 14.29 9.89
C ASN A 517 25.07 13.78 10.62
N GLY A 518 25.20 12.46 10.74
CA GLY A 518 26.30 11.79 11.44
C GLY A 518 27.69 11.99 10.83
N LEU A 519 27.81 12.43 9.57
CA LEU A 519 29.11 12.72 8.95
C LEU A 519 29.64 14.10 9.32
N THR A 520 28.75 15.09 9.37
CA THR A 520 29.13 16.49 9.62
C THR A 520 28.95 16.90 11.08
N GLY A 521 28.26 16.10 11.88
CA GLY A 521 27.91 16.44 13.26
C GLY A 521 26.89 17.58 13.37
N ARG A 522 26.25 17.97 12.26
CA ARG A 522 25.32 19.10 12.20
C ARG A 522 23.88 18.64 12.38
N CYS A 523 23.08 19.51 12.98
CA CYS A 523 21.63 19.31 13.13
C CYS A 523 20.89 20.45 12.45
N ALA A 524 19.70 20.17 11.92
CA ALA A 524 18.76 21.18 11.46
C ALA A 524 17.43 21.03 12.18
N THR A 525 16.59 22.06 12.13
CA THR A 525 15.17 21.94 12.45
C THR A 525 14.40 21.55 11.19
N GLY A 526 13.35 20.75 11.34
CA GLY A 526 12.41 20.57 10.26
C GLY A 526 11.19 19.73 10.60
N ASP A 527 10.13 19.96 9.83
CA ASP A 527 8.81 19.40 10.09
C ASP A 527 8.85 17.87 10.02
N LEU A 528 8.25 17.19 11.01
CA LEU A 528 8.01 15.76 10.94
C LEU A 528 6.76 15.52 10.08
N THR A 529 6.89 14.66 9.06
CA THR A 529 5.87 14.51 8.03
C THR A 529 5.46 13.06 7.84
N ARG A 530 4.21 12.87 7.44
CA ARG A 530 3.74 11.57 6.94
C ARG A 530 4.14 11.47 5.47
N THR A 531 4.80 10.38 5.12
CA THR A 531 5.27 10.10 3.76
C THR A 531 4.95 8.66 3.38
N ALA A 532 5.14 8.31 2.12
CA ALA A 532 5.07 6.95 1.64
C ALA A 532 6.48 6.53 1.19
N LEU A 533 6.94 5.38 1.68
CA LEU A 533 8.18 4.76 1.21
C LEU A 533 7.85 3.50 0.43
N ALA A 534 8.73 3.11 -0.49
CA ALA A 534 8.54 1.93 -1.31
C ALA A 534 9.76 1.00 -1.26
N ALA A 535 9.53 -0.31 -1.20
CA ALA A 535 10.55 -1.34 -1.34
C ALA A 535 9.95 -2.60 -1.97
N ASP A 536 10.76 -3.44 -2.61
CA ASP A 536 10.26 -4.66 -3.26
C ASP A 536 10.03 -5.76 -2.24
N ALA A 537 8.90 -6.46 -2.26
CA ALA A 537 8.76 -7.72 -1.52
C ALA A 537 9.79 -8.75 -2.01
N THR A 538 10.24 -9.67 -1.14
CA THR A 538 11.18 -10.74 -1.45
C THR A 538 10.84 -12.05 -0.75
N ASN A 539 11.09 -13.15 -1.45
CA ASN A 539 11.09 -14.49 -0.85
C ASN A 539 12.43 -14.88 -0.19
N GLY A 540 13.42 -13.98 -0.18
CA GLY A 540 14.78 -14.25 0.32
C GLY A 540 15.81 -14.60 -0.77
N SER A 541 15.35 -14.86 -2.00
CA SER A 541 16.19 -15.08 -3.18
C SER A 541 15.98 -13.99 -4.21
N ASN A 542 14.73 -13.63 -4.50
CA ASN A 542 14.36 -12.71 -5.59
C ASN A 542 13.48 -11.57 -5.08
N PRO A 543 13.62 -10.35 -5.60
CA PRO A 543 12.59 -9.33 -5.48
C PRO A 543 11.35 -9.76 -6.25
N LEU A 544 10.17 -9.34 -5.80
CA LEU A 544 8.89 -9.84 -6.27
C LEU A 544 8.06 -8.68 -6.83
N TYR A 545 7.40 -7.92 -5.96
CA TYR A 545 6.56 -6.78 -6.37
C TYR A 545 6.83 -5.59 -5.44
N PRO A 546 6.75 -4.35 -5.93
CA PRO A 546 6.92 -3.17 -5.10
C PRO A 546 5.82 -3.09 -4.04
N VAL A 547 6.20 -2.71 -2.84
CA VAL A 547 5.33 -2.51 -1.69
C VAL A 547 5.52 -1.07 -1.22
N THR A 548 4.49 -0.27 -1.36
CA THR A 548 4.43 1.07 -0.76
C THR A 548 3.86 0.95 0.64
N PHE A 549 4.49 1.63 1.59
CA PHE A 549 4.08 1.62 2.99
C PHE A 549 4.12 3.03 3.59
N PRO A 550 3.14 3.37 4.44
CA PRO A 550 3.14 4.66 5.11
C PRO A 550 4.32 4.73 6.08
N ALA A 551 5.01 5.85 6.12
CA ALA A 551 6.12 6.11 7.00
C ALA A 551 6.05 7.54 7.54
N VAL A 552 6.88 7.81 8.53
CA VAL A 552 7.11 9.14 9.09
C VAL A 552 8.58 9.49 8.85
N ALA A 553 8.82 10.68 8.30
CA ALA A 553 10.15 11.19 8.03
C ALA A 553 10.23 12.69 8.34
N SER A 554 11.39 13.14 8.82
CA SER A 554 11.61 14.57 9.05
C SER A 554 12.11 15.27 7.78
N CYS A 555 11.58 16.45 7.55
CA CYS A 555 12.08 17.35 6.53
C CYS A 555 13.41 17.96 6.97
N ALA A 556 14.36 18.04 6.06
CA ALA A 556 15.65 18.67 6.31
C ALA A 556 15.94 19.73 5.25
N PRO A 557 16.60 20.84 5.61
CA PRO A 557 17.10 21.80 4.64
C PRO A 557 18.25 21.19 3.83
N GLY A 558 18.43 21.67 2.59
CA GLY A 558 19.53 21.21 1.72
C GLY A 558 20.92 21.38 2.31
N SER A 559 21.12 22.30 3.26
CA SER A 559 22.37 22.47 3.99
C SER A 559 22.78 21.24 4.82
N LEU A 560 21.82 20.40 5.21
CA LEU A 560 22.07 19.17 5.96
C LEU A 560 22.56 18.02 5.07
N LEU A 561 22.49 18.16 3.74
CA LEU A 561 22.97 17.16 2.79
C LEU A 561 24.49 17.16 2.60
N ALA A 562 25.22 18.09 3.23
CA ALA A 562 26.65 18.21 3.10
C ALA A 562 27.38 16.88 3.42
N SER A 563 28.34 16.52 2.57
CA SER A 563 29.16 15.29 2.64
C SER A 563 28.40 13.96 2.48
N LEU A 564 27.09 13.97 2.20
CA LEU A 564 26.37 12.76 1.79
C LEU A 564 26.73 12.33 0.36
N PRO A 565 26.50 11.06 -0.01
CA PRO A 565 26.62 10.57 -1.39
C PRO A 565 25.96 11.46 -2.44
N ALA A 566 26.53 11.49 -3.65
CA ALA A 566 25.98 12.27 -4.75
C ALA A 566 24.53 11.86 -5.06
N GLY A 567 23.65 12.85 -5.20
CA GLY A 567 22.23 12.65 -5.46
C GLY A 567 21.40 12.22 -4.24
N ALA A 568 22.02 11.96 -3.07
CA ALA A 568 21.27 11.64 -1.86
C ALA A 568 20.45 12.85 -1.39
N VAL A 569 19.15 12.62 -1.18
CA VAL A 569 18.20 13.66 -0.73
C VAL A 569 17.97 13.62 0.78
N GLY A 570 18.69 12.75 1.50
CA GLY A 570 18.54 12.56 2.93
C GLY A 570 19.21 11.30 3.46
N VAL A 571 18.78 10.84 4.63
CA VAL A 571 19.30 9.66 5.34
C VAL A 571 18.18 8.70 5.71
N ALA A 572 18.42 7.42 5.43
CA ALA A 572 17.64 6.30 5.92
C ALA A 572 18.29 5.78 7.22
N GLY A 573 17.81 6.28 8.35
CA GLY A 573 18.24 5.81 9.67
C GLY A 573 17.84 4.36 9.91
N LEU A 574 18.82 3.54 10.31
CA LEU A 574 18.67 2.12 10.68
C LEU A 574 18.99 1.88 12.16
N GLY A 575 19.07 2.92 12.98
CA GLY A 575 19.35 2.85 14.41
C GLY A 575 18.19 2.29 15.24
N ARG A 576 18.40 2.17 16.54
CA ARG A 576 17.52 1.42 17.46
C ARG A 576 16.30 2.22 17.92
N SER A 577 15.48 2.66 16.98
CA SER A 577 14.31 3.54 17.19
C SER A 577 13.07 2.99 16.47
N ASP A 578 11.88 3.38 16.93
CA ASP A 578 10.61 3.07 16.26
C ASP A 578 10.39 3.89 14.98
N LEU A 579 11.18 4.95 14.78
CA LEU A 579 11.18 5.82 13.59
C LEU A 579 12.31 5.49 12.60
N ALA A 580 13.16 4.51 12.90
CA ALA A 580 14.13 3.97 11.94
C ALA A 580 13.42 3.17 10.84
N LEU A 581 14.02 3.12 9.64
CA LEU A 581 13.40 2.54 8.45
C LEU A 581 12.95 1.08 8.66
N HIS A 582 13.81 0.22 9.23
CA HIS A 582 13.46 -1.19 9.45
C HIS A 582 12.35 -1.37 10.49
N ALA A 583 12.28 -0.52 11.51
CA ALA A 583 11.23 -0.57 12.52
C ALA A 583 9.88 -0.11 11.95
N GLN A 584 9.88 0.94 11.13
CA GLN A 584 8.70 1.39 10.39
C GLN A 584 8.22 0.32 9.40
N VAL A 585 9.14 -0.35 8.68
CA VAL A 585 8.81 -1.49 7.81
C VAL A 585 8.22 -2.66 8.63
N ALA A 586 8.84 -3.02 9.75
CA ALA A 586 8.36 -4.09 10.62
C ALA A 586 6.94 -3.83 11.14
N ALA A 587 6.67 -2.60 11.58
CA ALA A 587 5.36 -2.18 12.07
C ALA A 587 4.29 -2.18 10.96
N THR A 588 4.64 -1.69 9.76
CA THR A 588 3.67 -1.50 8.67
C THR A 588 3.42 -2.77 7.86
N GLN A 589 4.46 -3.57 7.63
CA GLN A 589 4.40 -4.82 6.87
C GLN A 589 4.16 -6.06 7.73
N ASN A 590 4.13 -5.90 9.06
CA ASN A 590 3.97 -6.99 10.02
C ASN A 590 5.01 -8.10 9.78
N VAL A 591 6.25 -7.69 9.59
CA VAL A 591 7.45 -8.55 9.53
C VAL A 591 8.23 -8.41 10.84
N ALA A 592 9.12 -9.36 11.14
CA ALA A 592 9.93 -9.29 12.35
C ALA A 592 10.77 -7.99 12.40
N ARG A 593 10.96 -7.41 13.58
CA ARG A 593 11.85 -6.25 13.80
C ARG A 593 13.31 -6.69 13.71
N LYS A 594 13.72 -6.95 12.48
CA LYS A 594 14.98 -7.55 12.07
C LYS A 594 15.33 -7.02 10.70
N PHE A 595 16.61 -6.88 10.39
CA PHE A 595 17.04 -6.60 9.03
C PHE A 595 18.41 -7.22 8.77
N ALA A 596 18.77 -7.31 7.50
CA ALA A 596 20.08 -7.75 7.07
C ALA A 596 20.65 -6.81 6.02
N LEU A 597 21.96 -6.62 6.10
CA LEU A 597 22.76 -5.90 5.13
C LEU A 597 23.74 -6.87 4.48
N CYS A 598 23.82 -6.83 3.16
CA CYS A 598 24.84 -7.50 2.36
C CYS A 598 25.46 -6.43 1.45
N LEU A 599 26.40 -5.66 2.00
CA LEU A 599 26.99 -4.53 1.30
C LEU A 599 27.91 -5.02 0.15
N PRO A 600 27.97 -4.29 -0.96
CA PRO A 600 27.33 -2.99 -1.22
C PRO A 600 25.90 -3.07 -1.78
N SER A 601 25.28 -4.25 -1.93
CA SER A 601 24.20 -4.45 -2.91
C SER A 601 22.79 -4.59 -2.36
N VAL A 602 22.60 -5.10 -1.14
CA VAL A 602 21.26 -5.47 -0.66
C VAL A 602 21.03 -5.12 0.80
N ALA A 603 19.84 -4.59 1.06
CA ALA A 603 19.22 -4.55 2.38
C ALA A 603 17.90 -5.33 2.35
N VAL A 604 17.62 -6.12 3.39
CA VAL A 604 16.35 -6.84 3.56
C VAL A 604 15.79 -6.57 4.94
N PHE A 605 14.51 -6.24 5.00
CA PHE A 605 13.80 -5.91 6.23
C PHE A 605 12.85 -7.05 6.59
N GLY A 606 13.03 -7.68 7.74
CA GLY A 606 12.25 -8.82 8.22
C GLY A 606 13.08 -10.09 8.45
N GLY A 607 12.40 -11.17 8.86
CA GLY A 607 13.01 -12.46 9.23
C GLY A 607 12.99 -13.54 8.14
N GLY A 608 13.01 -13.16 6.86
CA GLY A 608 13.04 -14.10 5.74
C GLY A 608 14.35 -14.92 5.66
N PRO A 609 14.36 -16.07 4.96
CA PRO A 609 15.60 -16.78 4.64
C PRO A 609 16.48 -15.93 3.71
N PHE A 610 17.80 -16.12 3.75
CA PHE A 610 18.74 -15.49 2.80
C PHE A 610 19.35 -16.58 1.94
N VAL A 611 18.97 -16.65 0.67
CA VAL A 611 19.36 -17.77 -0.21
C VAL A 611 20.23 -17.25 -1.34
N LEU A 612 21.43 -17.82 -1.50
CA LEU A 612 22.29 -17.57 -2.66
C LEU A 612 22.00 -18.60 -3.75
N ILE A 613 22.13 -18.16 -5.01
CA ILE A 613 22.13 -19.04 -6.17
C ILE A 613 23.56 -19.54 -6.37
N PHE A 614 23.80 -20.84 -6.12
CA PHE A 614 24.95 -21.54 -6.66
C PHE A 614 24.55 -22.20 -7.98
N PRO A 615 25.49 -22.43 -8.91
CA PRO A 615 25.22 -23.17 -10.15
C PRO A 615 24.67 -24.60 -9.92
N TYR A 616 24.71 -25.14 -8.69
CA TYR A 616 24.25 -26.50 -8.38
C TYR A 616 23.35 -26.64 -7.13
N SER A 617 23.12 -25.58 -6.33
CA SER A 617 22.22 -25.66 -5.14
C SER A 617 21.75 -24.29 -4.61
N ARG A 618 20.66 -24.27 -3.82
CA ARG A 618 20.12 -23.07 -3.15
C ARG A 618 20.21 -23.19 -1.62
N PRO A 619 21.40 -23.02 -1.01
CA PRO A 619 21.54 -23.05 0.43
C PRO A 619 21.02 -21.74 1.06
N ASP A 620 20.23 -21.87 2.12
CA ASP A 620 19.86 -20.77 3.01
C ASP A 620 21.07 -20.42 3.90
N ILE A 621 21.72 -19.28 3.65
CA ILE A 621 22.89 -18.83 4.41
C ILE A 621 22.51 -18.54 5.87
N THR A 622 21.24 -18.22 6.18
CA THR A 622 20.86 -17.92 7.56
C THR A 622 21.20 -19.04 8.54
N ALA A 623 21.22 -20.29 8.06
CA ALA A 623 21.59 -21.46 8.85
C ALA A 623 23.11 -21.55 9.16
N ARG A 624 23.95 -20.79 8.47
CA ARG A 624 25.42 -20.76 8.64
C ARG A 624 25.94 -19.51 9.33
N LEU A 625 25.05 -18.66 9.84
CA LEU A 625 25.45 -17.44 10.54
C LEU A 625 26.03 -17.78 11.92
N SER A 626 27.13 -17.14 12.26
CA SER A 626 27.59 -16.99 13.63
C SER A 626 26.79 -15.89 14.31
N TYR A 627 26.55 -16.00 15.62
CA TYR A 627 25.75 -15.03 16.38
C TYR A 627 26.51 -14.51 17.60
N THR A 628 26.28 -13.24 17.93
CA THR A 628 26.73 -12.60 19.18
C THR A 628 25.64 -11.69 19.75
N ALA A 629 25.70 -11.40 21.04
CA ALA A 629 24.76 -10.50 21.70
C ALA A 629 24.96 -9.04 21.28
N LEU A 630 23.88 -8.38 20.86
CA LEU A 630 23.86 -6.93 20.71
C LEU A 630 23.77 -6.27 22.08
N ARG A 631 24.70 -5.36 22.37
CA ARG A 631 24.70 -4.57 23.61
C ARG A 631 23.95 -3.25 23.40
N ARG A 632 23.35 -2.75 24.48
CA ARG A 632 22.98 -1.33 24.64
C ARG A 632 24.03 -0.74 25.55
N SER A 633 24.64 0.37 25.19
CA SER A 633 25.46 1.10 26.16
C SER A 633 24.60 2.15 26.87
N PRO A 634 24.38 2.05 28.20
CA PRO A 634 23.79 3.12 28.99
C PRO A 634 24.77 4.28 29.22
N GLU A 635 26.08 4.06 29.01
CA GLU A 635 27.16 5.00 29.37
C GLU A 635 27.61 5.88 28.19
N LEU A 636 27.19 5.57 26.95
CA LEU A 636 27.65 6.26 25.74
C LEU A 636 26.61 7.16 25.07
N GLY A 637 25.36 7.19 25.56
CA GLY A 637 24.34 8.18 25.16
C GLY A 637 23.94 8.23 23.67
N ALA A 638 24.47 7.38 22.80
CA ALA A 638 24.30 7.46 21.34
C ALA A 638 23.60 6.21 20.75
N GLY A 639 22.66 6.46 19.82
CA GLY A 639 22.04 5.42 19.00
C GLY A 639 23.05 4.60 18.19
N GLY A 640 22.76 3.32 17.93
CA GLY A 640 23.60 2.42 17.12
C GLY A 640 23.67 0.98 17.60
N TYR A 641 24.50 0.18 16.94
CA TYR A 641 24.71 -1.25 17.24
C TYR A 641 26.12 -1.49 17.76
N TYR A 642 26.20 -2.15 18.92
CA TYR A 642 27.43 -2.43 19.63
C TYR A 642 27.52 -3.92 19.99
N ILE A 643 28.73 -4.45 19.96
CA ILE A 643 29.10 -5.79 20.42
C ILE A 643 30.33 -5.71 21.33
N THR A 644 30.60 -6.77 22.08
CA THR A 644 31.75 -6.86 22.99
C THR A 644 32.71 -7.95 22.51
N ALA A 645 33.99 -7.63 22.52
CA ALA A 645 35.07 -8.53 22.17
C ALA A 645 35.98 -8.82 23.38
N LYS A 646 36.54 -10.02 23.38
CA LYS A 646 37.48 -10.52 24.39
C LYS A 646 38.91 -10.13 24.05
N ASN A 647 39.30 -10.27 22.79
CA ASN A 647 40.61 -9.87 22.29
C ASN A 647 40.57 -9.65 20.78
N ILE A 648 41.64 -9.05 20.26
CA ILE A 648 41.93 -8.96 18.83
C ILE A 648 43.19 -9.77 18.59
N LYS A 649 43.18 -10.61 17.55
CA LYS A 649 44.35 -11.35 17.08
C LYS A 649 44.71 -10.91 15.68
N VAL A 650 46.00 -10.76 15.43
CA VAL A 650 46.57 -10.51 14.11
C VAL A 650 47.47 -11.68 13.79
N ASN A 651 47.23 -12.36 12.67
CA ASN A 651 47.95 -13.60 12.32
C ASN A 651 47.94 -14.66 13.44
N GLN A 652 46.79 -14.84 14.11
CA GLN A 652 46.63 -15.72 15.28
C GLN A 652 47.39 -15.28 16.55
N GLN A 653 48.17 -14.20 16.51
CA GLN A 653 48.87 -13.64 17.67
C GLN A 653 48.02 -12.57 18.35
N GLN A 654 47.87 -12.66 19.67
CA GLN A 654 47.06 -11.71 20.44
C GLN A 654 47.72 -10.34 20.52
N VAL A 655 46.94 -9.30 20.24
CA VAL A 655 47.30 -7.88 20.38
C VAL A 655 47.27 -7.51 21.87
N PRO A 656 48.39 -7.10 22.49
CA PRO A 656 48.42 -6.65 23.88
C PRO A 656 47.73 -5.28 24.01
N LEU A 657 46.44 -5.27 24.31
CA LEU A 657 45.67 -4.05 24.58
C LEU A 657 45.70 -3.73 26.09
N PRO A 658 45.85 -2.44 26.48
CA PRO A 658 45.86 -2.05 27.88
C PRO A 658 44.52 -2.38 28.56
N ASN A 659 44.58 -2.93 29.80
CA ASN A 659 43.42 -3.38 30.57
C ASN A 659 42.52 -2.20 31.00
N HIS A 660 41.59 -1.79 30.13
CA HIS A 660 40.63 -0.71 30.40
C HIS A 660 39.15 -1.15 30.39
N GLY A 661 38.87 -2.44 30.59
CA GLY A 661 37.51 -2.98 30.59
C GLY A 661 37.14 -3.73 29.29
N PRO A 662 35.85 -4.05 29.07
CA PRO A 662 35.41 -4.83 27.91
C PRO A 662 35.66 -4.08 26.60
N LEU A 663 36.18 -4.78 25.58
CA LEU A 663 36.48 -4.19 24.28
C LEU A 663 35.19 -3.95 23.50
N VAL A 664 34.68 -2.72 23.51
CA VAL A 664 33.45 -2.34 22.82
C VAL A 664 33.73 -2.08 21.34
N VAL A 665 32.94 -2.72 20.48
CA VAL A 665 33.00 -2.59 19.02
C VAL A 665 31.67 -2.02 18.52
N GLN A 666 31.71 -0.91 17.79
CA GLN A 666 30.55 -0.31 17.12
C GLN A 666 30.50 -0.72 15.64
N LEU A 667 29.31 -0.89 15.08
CA LEU A 667 29.12 -1.04 13.62
C LEU A 667 28.60 0.28 13.04
N SER A 668 29.21 0.77 11.95
CA SER A 668 28.82 2.02 11.31
C SER A 668 28.88 1.92 9.78
N SER A 669 27.80 2.36 9.13
CA SER A 669 27.74 2.56 7.66
C SER A 669 28.11 3.98 7.23
N MET A 670 28.31 4.88 8.20
CA MET A 670 28.78 6.26 8.01
C MET A 670 30.30 6.40 8.18
N ALA A 671 30.98 5.33 8.61
CA ALA A 671 32.43 5.19 8.53
C ALA A 671 32.77 4.36 7.28
N PRO A 672 33.41 4.92 6.24
CA PRO A 672 33.76 4.15 5.03
C PRO A 672 34.70 2.98 5.32
N TYR A 673 35.63 3.19 6.25
CA TYR A 673 36.67 2.26 6.66
C TYR A 673 36.67 2.15 8.19
N THR A 674 37.14 1.02 8.72
CA THR A 674 37.18 0.81 10.17
C THR A 674 38.09 1.83 10.85
N GLU A 675 37.57 2.47 11.90
CA GLU A 675 38.32 3.40 12.75
C GLU A 675 38.80 2.68 14.02
N LEU A 676 40.10 2.80 14.34
CA LEU A 676 40.72 2.19 15.51
C LEU A 676 41.15 3.26 16.51
N ARG A 677 40.89 3.02 17.80
CA ARG A 677 41.40 3.90 18.86
C ARG A 677 42.95 3.88 18.87
N PRO A 678 43.64 4.99 19.19
CA PRO A 678 45.11 5.07 19.07
C PRO A 678 45.89 3.92 19.72
N ASP A 679 45.48 3.46 20.91
CA ASP A 679 46.10 2.33 21.61
C ASP A 679 45.95 0.98 20.89
N ALA A 680 44.90 0.80 20.09
CA ALA A 680 44.72 -0.36 19.23
C ALA A 680 45.39 -0.19 17.85
N TRP A 681 45.44 1.05 17.34
CA TRP A 681 46.07 1.40 16.06
C TRP A 681 47.56 1.04 16.04
N ASP A 682 48.32 1.50 17.04
CA ASP A 682 49.78 1.32 17.13
C ASP A 682 50.21 -0.15 17.05
N VAL A 683 49.37 -1.06 17.56
CA VAL A 683 49.67 -2.48 17.62
C VAL A 683 49.22 -3.22 16.36
N ILE A 684 48.10 -2.82 15.75
CA ILE A 684 47.56 -3.47 14.54
C ILE A 684 48.37 -3.09 13.29
N VAL A 685 48.95 -1.89 13.23
CA VAL A 685 49.70 -1.36 12.07
C VAL A 685 51.14 -1.88 11.99
N ALA A 686 51.60 -2.68 12.95
CA ALA A 686 52.96 -3.24 13.01
C ALA A 686 53.26 -4.34 11.97
N TRP A 687 52.92 -4.15 10.69
CA TRP A 687 53.22 -5.05 9.56
C TRP A 687 54.45 -4.57 8.73
N PRO A 688 55.53 -5.36 8.60
CA PRO A 688 56.67 -5.09 7.69
C PRO A 688 56.67 -6.02 6.43
N LYS A 689 57.19 -5.74 5.21
CA LYS A 689 57.90 -4.64 4.52
C LYS A 689 57.60 -4.70 2.99
N LYS A 690 57.09 -3.59 2.44
CA LYS A 690 57.44 -2.90 1.16
C LYS A 690 56.35 -1.86 0.97
N VAL A 691 56.52 -0.74 1.65
CA VAL A 691 55.50 0.30 1.76
C VAL A 691 55.72 1.29 0.62
N THR A 692 54.73 1.44 -0.25
CA THR A 692 54.70 2.53 -1.23
C THR A 692 54.25 3.82 -0.53
N PRO A 693 54.42 5.01 -1.13
CA PRO A 693 53.93 6.24 -0.53
C PRO A 693 52.45 6.11 -0.10
N PRO A 694 52.09 6.51 1.13
CA PRO A 694 50.72 6.38 1.63
C PRO A 694 49.74 7.17 0.76
N VAL A 695 48.57 6.60 0.52
CA VAL A 695 47.46 7.22 -0.20
C VAL A 695 46.38 7.57 0.82
N ALA A 696 46.18 8.86 1.07
CA ALA A 696 45.20 9.33 2.03
C ALA A 696 43.80 8.73 1.75
N PRO A 697 43.05 8.30 2.78
CA PRO A 697 43.32 8.47 4.22
C PRO A 697 44.20 7.36 4.85
N PHE A 698 44.82 6.49 4.06
CA PHE A 698 45.56 5.32 4.56
C PHE A 698 47.03 5.63 4.78
N GLU A 699 47.59 5.10 5.87
CA GLU A 699 48.99 5.28 6.23
C GLU A 699 49.89 4.11 5.76
N LEU A 700 49.27 2.96 5.43
CA LEU A 700 49.98 1.75 5.06
C LEU A 700 49.50 1.26 3.69
N CYS A 701 50.34 1.43 2.68
CA CYS A 701 50.06 1.02 1.30
C CYS A 701 51.18 0.15 0.74
N TYR A 702 50.82 -0.75 -0.15
CA TYR A 702 51.69 -1.75 -0.74
C TYR A 702 51.55 -1.73 -2.25
N GLU A 703 52.61 -2.16 -2.94
CA GLU A 703 52.54 -2.43 -4.36
C GLU A 703 51.73 -3.70 -4.60
N SER A 704 50.55 -3.57 -5.24
CA SER A 704 49.56 -4.64 -5.41
C SER A 704 50.15 -5.89 -6.08
N GLN A 705 51.07 -5.71 -7.03
CA GLN A 705 51.75 -6.78 -7.76
C GLN A 705 52.70 -7.61 -6.87
N THR A 706 53.12 -7.07 -5.72
CA THR A 706 54.02 -7.77 -4.78
C THR A 706 53.28 -8.65 -3.78
N ILE A 707 51.95 -8.53 -3.69
CA ILE A 707 51.10 -9.30 -2.78
C ILE A 707 50.38 -10.38 -3.60
N SER A 708 50.58 -11.65 -3.23
CA SER A 708 49.82 -12.74 -3.84
C SER A 708 48.34 -12.67 -3.42
N SER A 709 47.44 -13.19 -4.25
CA SER A 709 46.00 -13.26 -3.93
C SER A 709 45.56 -14.71 -3.70
N ASN A 710 44.54 -14.87 -2.87
CA ASN A 710 43.86 -16.14 -2.61
C ASN A 710 42.34 -15.93 -2.73
N ARG A 711 41.54 -16.98 -2.48
CA ARG A 711 40.07 -16.90 -2.59
C ARG A 711 39.41 -15.89 -1.65
N LEU A 712 40.09 -15.47 -0.58
CA LEU A 712 39.60 -14.51 0.41
C LEU A 712 40.18 -13.11 0.18
N GLY A 713 40.77 -12.84 -0.99
CA GLY A 713 41.38 -11.57 -1.39
C GLY A 713 42.91 -11.61 -1.31
N TYR A 714 43.53 -10.49 -0.95
CA TYR A 714 44.99 -10.43 -0.78
C TYR A 714 45.49 -11.42 0.29
N ALA A 715 46.62 -12.08 0.03
CA ALA A 715 47.25 -13.02 0.96
C ALA A 715 48.05 -12.24 2.03
N VAL A 716 47.31 -11.56 2.90
CA VAL A 716 47.83 -10.82 4.04
C VAL A 716 47.37 -11.45 5.35
N PRO A 717 48.03 -11.16 6.48
CA PRO A 717 47.61 -11.68 7.77
C PRO A 717 46.13 -11.38 8.08
N SER A 718 45.42 -12.37 8.63
CA SER A 718 44.04 -12.17 9.08
C SER A 718 43.99 -11.35 10.36
N ILE A 719 42.93 -10.57 10.50
CA ILE A 719 42.58 -9.88 11.74
C ILE A 719 41.32 -10.54 12.28
N ASP A 720 41.41 -11.10 13.48
CA ASP A 720 40.35 -11.87 14.11
C ASP A 720 39.88 -11.15 15.37
N ILE A 721 38.60 -10.76 15.40
CA ILE A 721 37.97 -10.18 16.59
C ILE A 721 37.25 -11.30 17.32
N GLU A 722 37.80 -11.76 18.44
CA GLU A 722 37.17 -12.81 19.27
C GLU A 722 36.08 -12.19 20.14
N LEU A 723 34.85 -12.61 19.96
CA LEU A 723 33.68 -12.09 20.67
C LEU A 723 33.47 -12.81 22.01
N GLU A 724 32.80 -12.17 22.96
CA GLU A 724 32.55 -12.76 24.29
C GLU A 724 31.80 -14.10 24.24
N ASP A 725 30.92 -14.26 23.25
CA ASP A 725 30.09 -15.45 23.09
C ASP A 725 30.82 -16.62 22.39
N GLY A 726 32.13 -16.47 22.12
CA GLY A 726 32.98 -17.49 21.49
C GLY A 726 32.96 -17.49 19.96
N ALA A 727 32.13 -16.66 19.33
CA ALA A 727 32.20 -16.41 17.88
C ALA A 727 33.42 -15.53 17.53
N THR A 728 33.95 -15.66 16.32
CA THR A 728 35.08 -14.85 15.83
C THR A 728 34.67 -14.13 14.56
N TRP A 729 34.88 -12.82 14.49
CA TRP A 729 34.72 -12.06 13.24
C TRP A 729 36.07 -12.00 12.53
N ASN A 730 36.21 -12.75 11.44
CA ASN A 730 37.44 -12.82 10.66
C ASN A 730 37.45 -11.75 9.55
N ILE A 731 38.49 -10.93 9.50
CA ILE A 731 38.76 -9.95 8.46
C ILE A 731 39.96 -10.45 7.64
N PHE A 732 39.69 -10.80 6.38
CA PHE A 732 40.70 -11.30 5.43
C PHE A 732 41.16 -10.20 4.47
N GLY A 733 42.11 -10.50 3.58
CA GLY A 733 42.64 -9.54 2.59
C GLY A 733 41.58 -8.84 1.74
N GLY A 734 40.45 -9.50 1.46
CA GLY A 734 39.34 -8.91 0.72
C GLY A 734 38.57 -7.80 1.46
N ASN A 735 38.71 -7.72 2.79
CA ASN A 735 38.11 -6.68 3.62
C ASN A 735 39.15 -5.85 4.42
N SER A 736 40.40 -6.29 4.52
CA SER A 736 41.46 -5.57 5.23
C SER A 736 42.31 -4.69 4.31
N LEU A 737 42.36 -4.99 3.01
CA LEU A 737 42.99 -4.15 2.00
C LEU A 737 41.94 -3.56 1.05
N VAL A 738 42.25 -2.39 0.49
CA VAL A 738 41.48 -1.74 -0.57
C VAL A 738 42.42 -1.41 -1.73
N GLN A 739 42.02 -1.76 -2.94
CA GLN A 739 42.71 -1.35 -4.15
C GLN A 739 42.40 0.12 -4.42
N VAL A 740 43.40 1.01 -4.41
CA VAL A 740 43.20 2.45 -4.64
C VAL A 740 43.48 2.84 -6.09
N ASP A 741 44.40 2.15 -6.75
CA ASP A 741 44.72 2.24 -8.18
C ASP A 741 45.27 0.89 -8.68
N ASP A 742 45.68 0.76 -9.94
CA ASP A 742 46.13 -0.53 -10.50
C ASP A 742 47.40 -1.09 -9.82
N ALA A 743 48.26 -0.23 -9.27
CA ALA A 743 49.55 -0.61 -8.69
C ALA A 743 49.57 -0.59 -7.15
N THR A 744 48.55 -0.04 -6.49
CA THR A 744 48.58 0.23 -5.05
C THR A 744 47.38 -0.38 -4.31
N ALA A 745 47.67 -1.15 -3.26
CA ALA A 745 46.69 -1.68 -2.32
C ALA A 745 46.99 -1.14 -0.91
N CYS A 746 46.01 -0.54 -0.24
CA CYS A 746 46.18 0.09 1.07
C CYS A 746 45.41 -0.63 2.17
N PHE A 747 45.97 -0.63 3.38
CA PHE A 747 45.33 -1.14 4.59
C PHE A 747 44.13 -0.27 4.93
N ALA A 748 42.94 -0.86 4.82
CA ALA A 748 41.66 -0.17 4.83
C ALA A 748 41.16 0.13 6.26
N PHE A 749 42.06 0.59 7.13
CA PHE A 749 41.79 1.03 8.49
C PHE A 749 42.40 2.42 8.69
N VAL A 750 41.82 3.19 9.59
CA VAL A 750 42.30 4.53 9.92
C VAL A 750 42.35 4.72 11.44
N GLU A 751 43.25 5.57 11.90
CA GLU A 751 43.29 5.99 13.29
C GLU A 751 42.07 6.88 13.63
N MET A 752 41.46 6.66 14.79
CA MET A 752 40.32 7.43 15.28
C MET A 752 40.77 8.84 15.69
N ARG A 753 40.08 9.86 15.18
CA ARG A 753 40.43 11.26 15.48
C ARG A 753 40.27 11.59 16.97
N PRO A 754 41.15 12.45 17.54
CA PRO A 754 41.10 12.85 18.95
C PRO A 754 39.76 13.45 19.42
N GLU A 755 39.08 14.20 18.54
CA GLU A 755 37.76 14.81 18.81
C GLU A 755 36.66 13.75 19.07
N LYS A 756 36.71 12.62 18.35
CA LYS A 756 35.83 11.45 18.58
C LYS A 756 36.28 10.63 19.80
N ALA A 757 37.57 10.64 20.12
CA ALA A 757 38.16 9.89 21.23
C ALA A 757 37.97 10.57 22.60
N GLY A 758 37.79 11.90 22.67
CA GLY A 758 37.86 12.68 23.92
C GLY A 758 36.62 13.48 24.37
N ALA A 759 35.64 13.79 23.51
CA ALA A 759 34.57 14.73 23.88
C ALA A 759 33.15 14.43 23.35
N GLY A 760 32.98 13.42 22.49
CA GLY A 760 31.69 13.14 21.81
C GLY A 760 30.74 12.18 22.53
N TYR A 761 31.22 11.47 23.55
CA TYR A 761 30.45 10.48 24.30
C TYR A 761 30.31 10.97 25.74
N GLY A 762 29.11 11.37 26.12
CA GLY A 762 28.84 11.93 27.46
C GLY A 762 29.26 10.95 28.56
N GLY A 763 30.40 11.21 29.19
CA GLY A 763 30.86 10.52 30.41
C GLY A 763 31.41 9.09 30.25
N GLY A 764 31.11 8.36 29.17
CA GLY A 764 31.66 7.02 28.87
C GLY A 764 32.69 7.07 27.72
N GLY A 765 33.81 6.35 27.85
CA GLY A 765 34.91 6.39 26.86
C GLY A 765 34.56 5.83 25.47
N ALA A 766 35.19 6.37 24.42
CA ALA A 766 34.97 5.97 23.01
C ALA A 766 35.17 4.46 22.75
N PRO A 767 34.44 3.85 21.77
CA PRO A 767 34.62 2.46 21.41
C PRO A 767 36.05 2.19 20.94
N ALA A 768 36.55 0.97 21.18
CA ALA A 768 37.91 0.59 20.77
C ALA A 768 38.02 0.43 19.24
N VAL A 769 36.93 -0.02 18.61
CA VAL A 769 36.84 -0.28 17.16
C VAL A 769 35.48 0.19 16.65
N VAL A 770 35.46 0.94 15.55
CA VAL A 770 34.25 1.23 14.77
C VAL A 770 34.36 0.51 13.43
N ILE A 771 33.71 -0.64 13.28
CA ILE A 771 33.72 -1.41 12.03
C ILE A 771 33.01 -0.61 10.94
N GLY A 772 33.76 -0.27 9.89
CA GLY A 772 33.29 0.52 8.76
C GLY A 772 32.63 -0.30 7.66
N GLY A 773 32.10 0.41 6.68
CA GLY A 773 31.44 -0.13 5.49
C GLY A 773 32.25 -1.17 4.74
N HIS A 774 33.51 -0.85 4.41
CA HIS A 774 34.41 -1.73 3.66
C HIS A 774 34.63 -3.09 4.34
N GLN A 775 34.71 -3.11 5.67
CA GLN A 775 34.85 -4.34 6.45
C GLN A 775 33.55 -5.15 6.56
N MET A 776 32.40 -4.54 6.31
CA MET A 776 31.09 -5.22 6.21
C MET A 776 30.75 -5.63 4.77
N GLU A 777 31.50 -5.22 3.75
CA GLU A 777 31.27 -5.63 2.37
C GLU A 777 31.45 -7.13 2.20
N HIS A 778 30.58 -7.73 1.38
CA HIS A 778 30.57 -9.16 1.11
C HIS A 778 30.41 -10.03 2.37
N ASN A 779 29.93 -9.45 3.45
CA ASN A 779 29.48 -10.12 4.66
C ASN A 779 27.97 -9.95 4.76
N LEU A 780 27.23 -11.03 4.99
CA LEU A 780 25.82 -10.94 5.35
C LEU A 780 25.73 -10.66 6.85
N VAL A 781 25.35 -9.43 7.20
CA VAL A 781 25.22 -8.97 8.59
C VAL A 781 23.74 -8.82 8.93
N VAL A 782 23.28 -9.49 9.97
CA VAL A 782 21.87 -9.64 10.35
C VAL A 782 21.63 -9.08 11.74
N PHE A 783 20.85 -8.00 11.83
CA PHE A 783 20.50 -7.33 13.07
C PHE A 783 19.13 -7.82 13.54
N ASP A 784 19.10 -8.65 14.59
CA ASP A 784 17.90 -9.22 15.18
C ASP A 784 17.55 -8.50 16.48
N GLU A 785 16.74 -7.43 16.39
CA GLU A 785 16.39 -6.64 17.57
C GLU A 785 15.39 -7.34 18.49
N GLU A 786 14.59 -8.28 17.98
CA GLU A 786 13.68 -9.05 18.82
C GLU A 786 14.46 -9.95 19.79
N LYS A 787 15.54 -10.57 19.30
CA LYS A 787 16.41 -11.42 20.11
C LYS A 787 17.61 -10.71 20.73
N GLN A 788 17.84 -9.45 20.38
CA GLN A 788 19.05 -8.70 20.74
C GLN A 788 20.34 -9.42 20.29
N GLN A 789 20.37 -9.87 19.03
CA GLN A 789 21.50 -10.63 18.47
C GLN A 789 21.97 -10.05 17.14
N LEU A 790 23.27 -10.12 16.89
CA LEU A 790 23.91 -9.85 15.61
C LEU A 790 24.35 -11.17 15.00
N GLY A 791 23.80 -11.52 13.84
CA GLY A 791 24.25 -12.64 13.02
C GLY A 791 25.22 -12.18 11.93
N PHE A 792 26.26 -12.94 11.63
CA PHE A 792 27.17 -12.62 10.53
C PHE A 792 27.72 -13.89 9.85
N SER A 793 27.98 -13.80 8.54
CA SER A 793 28.46 -14.94 7.75
C SER A 793 29.98 -15.08 7.67
N GLY A 794 30.72 -14.02 7.98
CA GLY A 794 32.08 -13.85 7.46
C GLY A 794 32.10 -13.60 5.95
N LEU A 795 33.29 -13.45 5.38
CA LEU A 795 33.48 -13.10 3.98
C LEU A 795 32.92 -14.20 3.05
N LEU A 796 31.90 -13.85 2.27
CA LEU A 796 31.17 -14.78 1.40
C LEU A 796 32.05 -15.40 0.30
N PHE A 797 33.23 -14.85 0.01
CA PHE A 797 34.13 -15.42 -1.02
C PHE A 797 34.55 -16.85 -0.71
N GLY A 798 34.66 -17.22 0.57
CA GLY A 798 34.92 -18.61 0.99
C GLY A 798 33.82 -19.59 0.58
N LEU A 799 32.60 -19.07 0.37
CA LEU A 799 31.44 -19.78 -0.16
C LEU A 799 31.27 -19.55 -1.68
N GLN A 800 32.31 -19.16 -2.41
CA GLN A 800 32.26 -18.94 -3.88
C GLN A 800 31.12 -18.02 -4.34
N THR A 801 30.82 -16.99 -3.55
CA THR A 801 29.70 -16.11 -3.78
C THR A 801 29.99 -14.72 -3.21
N THR A 802 29.18 -13.74 -3.58
CA THR A 802 29.33 -12.35 -3.16
C THR A 802 27.94 -11.73 -2.96
N CYS A 803 27.88 -10.62 -2.22
CA CYS A 803 26.67 -9.80 -2.17
C CYS A 803 26.26 -9.22 -3.54
N THR A 804 27.17 -9.21 -4.54
CA THR A 804 26.95 -8.70 -5.90
C THR A 804 26.50 -9.76 -6.90
N SER A 805 26.38 -11.04 -6.49
CA SER A 805 25.94 -12.15 -7.36
C SER A 805 24.51 -11.94 -7.89
N ASP A 806 24.16 -12.52 -9.05
CA ASP A 806 22.87 -12.32 -9.74
C ASP A 806 21.63 -12.62 -8.88
N ALA A 807 21.77 -13.44 -7.83
CA ALA A 807 20.71 -13.67 -6.82
C ALA A 807 20.37 -12.40 -6.01
N PHE A 808 21.37 -11.53 -5.79
CA PHE A 808 21.28 -10.34 -4.94
C PHE A 808 21.24 -9.02 -5.73
N GLN A 809 21.23 -9.04 -7.08
CA GLN A 809 20.92 -7.85 -7.86
C GLN A 809 19.42 -7.53 -7.88
N ALA A 810 19.06 -6.24 -7.81
CA ALA A 810 17.72 -5.78 -8.20
C ALA A 810 17.38 -6.38 -9.58
N PRO A 811 16.11 -6.75 -9.85
CA PRO A 811 15.82 -7.41 -11.11
C PRO A 811 16.25 -6.47 -12.23
N ARG A 812 16.96 -7.01 -13.25
CA ARG A 812 17.26 -6.22 -14.45
C ARG A 812 15.96 -5.56 -14.90
N PRO A 813 15.95 -4.27 -15.25
CA PRO A 813 14.77 -3.58 -15.75
C PRO A 813 14.12 -4.44 -16.82
N ARG A 814 12.90 -4.93 -16.54
CA ARG A 814 12.18 -5.80 -17.45
C ARG A 814 11.12 -4.99 -18.19
N PRO A 815 10.94 -5.24 -19.49
CA PRO A 815 9.93 -4.55 -20.27
C PRO A 815 8.52 -4.87 -19.77
N ILE A 816 7.57 -4.00 -20.11
CA ILE A 816 6.16 -4.20 -19.83
C ILE A 816 5.41 -4.61 -21.09
N LEU A 817 4.39 -5.43 -20.90
CA LEU A 817 3.48 -5.97 -21.89
C LEU A 817 2.09 -5.36 -21.69
N VAL A 818 1.49 -4.93 -22.80
CA VAL A 818 0.16 -4.34 -22.85
C VAL A 818 -0.65 -4.98 -23.98
N ARG A 819 -1.93 -5.25 -23.72
CA ARG A 819 -2.87 -5.76 -24.72
C ARG A 819 -3.31 -4.65 -25.66
N ILE A 820 -3.38 -4.95 -26.96
CA ILE A 820 -3.92 -4.09 -27.99
C ILE A 820 -5.19 -4.73 -28.55
N THR A 821 -6.21 -3.93 -28.78
CA THR A 821 -7.44 -4.38 -29.44
C THR A 821 -7.83 -3.37 -30.50
N LYS A 822 -8.22 -3.89 -31.67
CA LYS A 822 -8.86 -3.11 -32.72
C LYS A 822 -10.35 -2.93 -32.41
N ASP A 823 -10.80 -1.70 -32.35
CA ASP A 823 -12.19 -1.34 -32.19
C ASP A 823 -12.92 -1.49 -33.54
N THR A 824 -14.01 -2.24 -33.58
CA THR A 824 -14.66 -2.62 -34.85
C THR A 824 -15.47 -1.49 -35.49
N SER A 825 -15.92 -0.49 -34.72
CA SER A 825 -16.72 0.62 -35.26
C SER A 825 -15.83 1.72 -35.83
N THR A 826 -14.70 2.01 -35.20
CA THR A 826 -13.78 3.08 -35.62
C THR A 826 -12.55 2.57 -36.39
N SER A 827 -12.27 1.26 -36.35
CA SER A 827 -11.02 0.64 -36.82
C SER A 827 -9.75 1.14 -36.13
N LEU A 828 -9.88 1.81 -34.97
CA LEU A 828 -8.76 2.31 -34.19
C LEU A 828 -8.26 1.28 -33.18
N TYR A 829 -7.01 1.45 -32.74
CA TYR A 829 -6.41 0.55 -31.76
C TYR A 829 -6.43 1.18 -30.38
N THR A 830 -6.74 0.36 -29.38
CA THR A 830 -6.78 0.77 -27.98
C THR A 830 -5.92 -0.15 -27.13
N MET A 831 -5.26 0.43 -26.12
CA MET A 831 -4.50 -0.30 -25.11
C MET A 831 -5.16 -0.23 -23.74
N SER A 832 -5.01 -1.29 -22.96
CA SER A 832 -5.49 -1.38 -21.57
C SER A 832 -4.33 -1.26 -20.59
N ILE A 833 -3.85 -0.04 -20.37
CA ILE A 833 -2.72 0.29 -19.47
C ILE A 833 -3.13 1.12 -18.25
N LYS A 834 -4.38 1.60 -18.22
CA LYS A 834 -4.99 2.34 -17.10
C LYS A 834 -6.09 1.45 -16.50
N THR A 835 -6.14 1.31 -15.18
CA THR A 835 -7.08 0.40 -14.50
C THR A 835 -8.53 0.63 -14.94
N GLY A 836 -9.10 -0.35 -15.64
CA GLY A 836 -10.49 -0.31 -16.10
C GLY A 836 -10.78 0.68 -17.23
N SER A 837 -9.76 1.23 -17.90
CA SER A 837 -9.92 2.25 -18.96
C SER A 837 -9.04 1.98 -20.17
N ARG A 838 -9.49 2.41 -21.35
CA ARG A 838 -8.80 2.20 -22.63
C ARG A 838 -8.25 3.53 -23.15
N LEU A 839 -7.05 3.50 -23.72
CA LEU A 839 -6.44 4.65 -24.39
C LEU A 839 -6.21 4.32 -25.86
N VAL A 840 -6.55 5.26 -26.75
CA VAL A 840 -6.28 5.12 -28.19
C VAL A 840 -4.78 5.22 -28.45
N LEU A 841 -4.25 4.37 -29.31
CA LEU A 841 -2.83 4.39 -29.70
C LEU A 841 -2.62 5.46 -30.77
N ASP A 842 -1.71 6.39 -30.50
CA ASP A 842 -1.30 7.39 -31.48
C ASP A 842 0.22 7.36 -31.66
N LEU A 843 0.69 6.77 -32.77
CA LEU A 843 2.11 6.73 -33.13
C LEU A 843 2.72 8.15 -33.28
N GLY A 844 1.95 9.13 -33.75
CA GLY A 844 2.40 10.52 -33.89
C GLY A 844 2.27 11.33 -32.60
N GLY A 845 1.51 10.84 -31.62
CA GLY A 845 1.14 11.59 -30.43
C GLY A 845 2.33 11.93 -29.52
N PRO A 846 2.51 13.20 -29.12
CA PRO A 846 3.60 13.62 -28.24
C PRO A 846 3.25 13.57 -26.75
N LEU A 847 1.96 13.43 -26.42
CA LEU A 847 1.42 13.40 -25.07
C LEU A 847 0.62 12.14 -24.78
N LEU A 848 0.69 11.72 -23.53
CA LEU A 848 -0.32 10.91 -22.89
C LEU A 848 -1.39 11.85 -22.29
N TRP A 849 -2.66 11.62 -22.60
CA TRP A 849 -3.76 12.40 -22.01
C TRP A 849 -4.99 11.56 -21.74
N SER A 850 -5.76 11.96 -20.72
CA SER A 850 -7.03 11.30 -20.39
C SER A 850 -7.96 12.20 -19.57
N THR A 851 -9.22 11.80 -19.42
CA THR A 851 -10.10 12.46 -18.45
C THR A 851 -9.61 12.25 -17.02
N CYS A 852 -9.80 13.29 -16.20
CA CYS A 852 -9.41 13.33 -14.79
C CYS A 852 -10.62 13.69 -13.90
N LEU A 853 -10.51 13.38 -12.61
CA LEU A 853 -11.46 13.86 -11.61
C LEU A 853 -11.31 15.38 -11.41
N ALA A 854 -12.39 16.05 -11.02
CA ALA A 854 -12.39 17.49 -10.76
C ALA A 854 -11.35 17.91 -9.70
N ALA A 855 -11.08 17.04 -8.72
CA ALA A 855 -9.97 17.19 -7.79
C ALA A 855 -8.82 16.25 -8.19
N HIS A 856 -7.72 16.80 -8.69
CA HIS A 856 -6.49 16.06 -9.04
C HIS A 856 -5.25 16.88 -8.66
N SER A 857 -4.11 16.20 -8.48
CA SER A 857 -2.82 16.86 -8.23
C SER A 857 -2.28 17.49 -9.51
N THR A 858 -1.66 18.65 -9.39
CA THR A 858 -1.07 19.36 -10.53
C THR A 858 0.45 19.41 -10.41
N VAL A 859 1.12 19.29 -11.54
CA VAL A 859 2.58 19.45 -11.64
C VAL A 859 2.93 20.94 -11.53
N PRO A 860 3.96 21.35 -10.78
CA PRO A 860 4.34 22.77 -10.68
C PRO A 860 4.89 23.33 -12.01
N CYS A 861 4.59 24.60 -12.31
CA CYS A 861 5.01 25.26 -13.56
C CYS A 861 6.52 25.31 -13.80
N ARG A 862 7.34 25.32 -12.74
CA ARG A 862 8.81 25.44 -12.85
C ARG A 862 9.54 24.09 -12.84
N SER A 863 8.79 23.00 -13.00
CA SER A 863 9.38 21.66 -13.06
C SER A 863 9.91 21.33 -14.46
N ASP A 864 10.87 20.42 -14.55
CA ASP A 864 11.38 19.90 -15.84
C ASP A 864 10.27 19.20 -16.64
N VAL A 865 9.31 18.58 -15.95
CA VAL A 865 8.10 18.00 -16.57
C VAL A 865 7.29 19.09 -17.25
N CYS A 866 7.15 20.26 -16.62
CA CYS A 866 6.42 21.35 -17.23
C CYS A 866 7.19 22.02 -18.37
N ALA A 867 8.53 22.12 -18.26
CA ALA A 867 9.35 22.53 -19.39
C ALA A 867 9.17 21.56 -20.57
N ALA A 868 9.15 20.25 -20.32
CA ALA A 868 8.88 19.24 -21.35
C ALA A 868 7.46 19.29 -21.92
N ALA A 869 6.47 19.72 -21.13
CA ALA A 869 5.10 19.96 -21.58
C ALA A 869 5.00 21.25 -22.43
N ALA A 870 5.70 22.31 -22.02
CA ALA A 870 5.74 23.60 -22.70
C ALA A 870 6.57 23.58 -24.00
N VAL A 871 7.59 22.70 -24.11
CA VAL A 871 8.29 22.45 -25.38
C VAL A 871 7.34 21.86 -26.44
N GLN A 872 6.18 21.34 -26.03
CA GLN A 872 5.12 20.87 -26.91
C GLN A 872 4.01 21.92 -27.11
N ASP A 873 4.29 23.21 -26.85
CA ASP A 873 3.30 24.28 -26.88
C ASP A 873 2.67 24.45 -28.26
N ASN A 874 1.36 24.23 -28.27
CA ASN A 874 0.36 24.65 -29.22
C ASN A 874 0.70 24.60 -30.74
N PRO A 875 1.17 23.47 -31.31
CA PRO A 875 1.38 23.36 -32.76
C PRO A 875 0.08 23.60 -33.56
N TRP A 876 -1.08 23.42 -32.91
CA TRP A 876 -2.40 23.41 -33.53
C TRP A 876 -3.22 24.68 -33.30
N ASN A 877 -2.60 25.76 -32.79
CA ASN A 877 -3.24 27.05 -32.50
C ASN A 877 -4.57 26.91 -31.73
N CYS A 878 -4.60 26.00 -30.75
CA CYS A 878 -5.65 25.79 -29.78
C CYS A 878 -5.99 27.13 -29.13
N SER A 879 -7.16 27.68 -29.47
CA SER A 879 -7.64 28.91 -28.84
C SER A 879 -7.69 28.68 -27.34
N SER A 880 -7.07 29.55 -26.54
CA SER A 880 -7.36 29.63 -25.13
C SER A 880 -8.85 29.95 -25.01
N SER A 881 -9.70 28.95 -24.79
CA SER A 881 -11.11 29.19 -24.52
C SER A 881 -11.18 30.00 -23.24
N THR A 882 -11.41 31.30 -23.39
CA THR A 882 -11.70 32.24 -22.34
C THR A 882 -13.08 31.90 -21.76
N ASP A 883 -13.12 30.92 -20.89
CA ASP A 883 -14.22 30.73 -19.95
C ASP A 883 -13.71 31.06 -18.55
N GLY A 884 -13.79 32.36 -18.22
CA GLY A 884 -14.02 32.84 -16.85
C GLY A 884 -12.80 33.08 -15.94
N ARG A 885 -12.35 34.34 -15.92
CA ARG A 885 -11.48 35.02 -14.93
C ARG A 885 -9.97 34.82 -15.10
N GLY A 886 -9.41 35.75 -15.88
CA GLY A 886 -8.03 36.20 -15.70
C GLY A 886 -7.82 36.77 -14.29
N GLY A 887 -6.61 36.54 -13.79
CA GLY A 887 -6.15 37.03 -12.50
C GLY A 887 -4.64 36.97 -12.41
N ASP A 888 -3.92 37.51 -13.40
CA ASP A 888 -2.59 38.05 -13.14
C ASP A 888 -2.75 39.51 -12.73
N GLY A 889 -2.47 39.78 -11.45
CA GLY A 889 -2.56 41.12 -10.88
C GLY A 889 -2.80 41.11 -9.37
N GLY A 890 -1.87 40.58 -8.58
CA GLY A 890 -1.91 40.71 -7.12
C GLY A 890 -0.83 39.90 -6.43
N GLY A 891 0.14 40.59 -5.81
CA GLY A 891 1.23 39.97 -5.07
C GLY A 891 0.74 39.02 -3.98
N GLY A 892 0.96 37.73 -4.20
CA GLY A 892 0.80 36.65 -3.25
C GLY A 892 1.49 35.41 -3.81
N ARG A 893 2.37 34.77 -3.04
CA ARG A 893 3.07 33.53 -3.43
C ARG A 893 2.09 32.33 -3.49
N GLY A 894 1.12 32.37 -4.41
CA GLY A 894 0.13 31.32 -4.67
C GLY A 894 0.55 30.43 -5.85
N LEU A 895 0.21 29.14 -5.77
CA LEU A 895 0.71 28.03 -6.58
C LEU A 895 0.45 28.18 -8.10
N CYS A 896 1.49 28.01 -8.93
CA CYS A 896 1.38 27.93 -10.38
C CYS A 896 1.28 26.45 -10.83
N ALA A 897 0.21 26.10 -11.56
CA ALA A 897 -0.04 24.76 -12.10
C ALA A 897 0.40 24.63 -13.57
N CYS A 898 1.08 23.52 -13.89
CA CYS A 898 1.51 23.20 -15.24
C CYS A 898 0.32 22.83 -16.12
N SER A 899 0.24 23.43 -17.31
CA SER A 899 -0.75 23.08 -18.31
C SER A 899 -0.08 22.52 -19.57
N ALA A 900 -0.79 21.64 -20.27
CA ALA A 900 -0.47 21.12 -21.59
C ALA A 900 -1.71 21.20 -22.50
N TYR A 901 -1.55 20.85 -23.76
CA TYR A 901 -2.60 20.94 -24.77
C TYR A 901 -2.92 19.56 -25.35
N PRO A 902 -3.74 18.72 -24.67
CA PRO A 902 -4.24 17.48 -25.25
C PRO A 902 -4.95 17.74 -26.57
N TYR A 903 -4.61 16.94 -27.58
CA TYR A 903 -5.13 17.00 -28.94
C TYR A 903 -5.81 15.67 -29.28
N ASN A 904 -7.01 15.76 -29.86
CA ASN A 904 -7.72 14.61 -30.40
C ASN A 904 -7.36 14.44 -31.89
N PRO A 905 -6.65 13.36 -32.25
CA PRO A 905 -6.15 13.16 -33.61
C PRO A 905 -7.21 12.83 -34.66
N LEU A 906 -8.46 12.59 -34.25
CA LEU A 906 -9.56 12.28 -35.17
C LEU A 906 -10.40 13.52 -35.47
N SER A 907 -10.70 14.33 -34.45
CA SER A 907 -11.52 15.53 -34.60
C SER A 907 -10.70 16.78 -34.91
N GLY A 908 -9.38 16.73 -34.71
CA GLY A 908 -8.50 17.89 -34.79
C GLY A 908 -8.69 18.91 -33.66
N GLN A 909 -9.54 18.60 -32.68
CA GLN A 909 -9.80 19.48 -31.54
C GLN A 909 -8.70 19.35 -30.49
N CYS A 910 -8.44 20.44 -29.79
CA CYS A 910 -7.56 20.47 -28.63
C CYS A 910 -8.13 21.37 -27.55
N ALA A 911 -7.68 21.18 -26.31
CA ALA A 911 -8.06 22.02 -25.19
C ALA A 911 -6.89 22.18 -24.23
N ARG A 912 -6.93 23.21 -23.39
CA ARG A 912 -5.98 23.34 -22.27
C ARG A 912 -6.33 22.31 -21.18
N GLY A 913 -5.33 21.63 -20.66
CA GLY A 913 -5.47 20.64 -19.59
C GLY A 913 -4.32 20.71 -18.60
N ASP A 914 -4.60 20.52 -17.32
CA ASP A 914 -3.56 20.47 -16.29
C ASP A 914 -2.73 19.18 -16.43
N VAL A 915 -1.43 19.27 -16.19
CA VAL A 915 -0.56 18.10 -16.14
C VAL A 915 -0.63 17.50 -14.75
N THR A 916 -1.00 16.22 -14.68
CA THR A 916 -1.11 15.45 -13.44
C THR A 916 -0.17 14.24 -13.46
N THR A 917 0.18 13.74 -12.29
CA THR A 917 0.90 12.47 -12.14
C THR A 917 -0.11 11.38 -11.80
N THR A 918 -0.22 10.36 -12.65
CA THR A 918 -1.17 9.26 -12.49
C THR A 918 -0.44 7.91 -12.58
N PRO A 919 -0.82 6.91 -11.76
CA PRO A 919 -0.23 5.58 -11.88
C PRO A 919 -0.82 4.84 -13.09
N MET A 920 0.05 4.21 -13.88
CA MET A 920 -0.32 3.22 -14.89
C MET A 920 -0.09 1.80 -14.37
N LEU A 921 -0.82 0.84 -14.92
CA LEU A 921 -0.73 -0.57 -14.55
C LEU A 921 -0.53 -1.42 -15.80
N ALA A 922 0.58 -2.15 -15.85
CA ALA A 922 0.90 -3.10 -16.92
C ALA A 922 1.48 -4.39 -16.35
N ASN A 923 1.72 -5.39 -17.19
CA ASN A 923 2.39 -6.62 -16.76
C ASN A 923 3.84 -6.60 -17.20
N VAL A 924 4.77 -6.89 -16.30
CA VAL A 924 6.16 -7.18 -16.68
C VAL A 924 6.20 -8.45 -17.53
N THR A 925 7.07 -8.48 -18.54
CA THR A 925 7.24 -9.64 -19.43
C THR A 925 8.71 -10.02 -19.61
N ASP A 926 8.96 -11.28 -19.95
CA ASP A 926 10.22 -11.79 -20.47
C ASP A 926 10.28 -11.79 -22.01
N GLY A 927 9.25 -11.26 -22.67
CA GLY A 927 9.09 -11.32 -24.12
C GLY A 927 8.24 -12.50 -24.62
N VAL A 928 7.94 -13.47 -23.74
CA VAL A 928 7.14 -14.66 -24.06
C VAL A 928 5.80 -14.63 -23.32
N ASN A 929 5.82 -14.34 -22.02
CA ASN A 929 4.64 -14.37 -21.16
C ASN A 929 4.56 -13.13 -20.26
N PRO A 930 3.36 -12.73 -19.81
CA PRO A 930 3.22 -11.89 -18.63
C PRO A 930 3.72 -12.62 -17.38
N LEU A 931 4.43 -11.89 -16.52
CA LEU A 931 5.05 -12.43 -15.30
C LEU A 931 4.34 -11.95 -14.05
N TYR A 932 4.25 -10.64 -13.85
CA TYR A 932 3.58 -10.02 -12.71
C TYR A 932 3.14 -8.58 -13.06
N PRO A 933 2.07 -8.05 -12.44
CA PRO A 933 1.68 -6.67 -12.64
C PRO A 933 2.68 -5.69 -11.99
N VAL A 934 2.89 -4.53 -12.63
CA VAL A 934 3.68 -3.42 -12.13
C VAL A 934 2.90 -2.12 -12.28
N ALA A 935 2.93 -1.31 -11.21
CA ALA A 935 2.41 0.04 -11.24
C ALA A 935 3.58 1.03 -11.35
N PHE A 936 3.45 2.04 -12.20
CA PHE A 936 4.49 3.04 -12.41
C PHE A 936 3.89 4.43 -12.66
N PRO A 937 4.49 5.51 -12.12
CA PRO A 937 4.00 6.86 -12.32
C PRO A 937 4.28 7.33 -13.75
N VAL A 938 3.30 8.03 -14.33
CA VAL A 938 3.44 8.80 -15.56
C VAL A 938 2.78 10.17 -15.40
N HIS A 939 3.26 11.15 -16.15
CA HIS A 939 2.67 12.47 -16.31
C HIS A 939 1.72 12.46 -17.51
N ALA A 940 0.48 12.87 -17.28
CA ALA A 940 -0.56 12.92 -18.31
C ALA A 940 -1.29 14.26 -18.26
N ALA A 941 -1.74 14.75 -19.41
CA ALA A 941 -2.60 15.92 -19.47
C ALA A 941 -4.06 15.55 -19.19
N CYS A 942 -4.72 16.30 -18.32
CA CYS A 942 -6.13 16.16 -18.01
C CYS A 942 -6.99 16.81 -19.09
N ALA A 943 -7.72 16.01 -19.85
CA ALA A 943 -8.56 16.50 -20.94
C ALA A 943 -10.03 16.66 -20.50
N PRO A 944 -10.74 17.73 -20.93
CA PRO A 944 -12.19 17.82 -20.79
C PRO A 944 -12.91 16.70 -21.55
N GLY A 945 -14.09 16.31 -21.08
CA GLY A 945 -14.88 15.24 -21.70
C GLY A 945 -15.24 15.49 -23.17
N ALA A 946 -15.33 16.75 -23.61
CA ALA A 946 -15.58 17.12 -25.00
C ALA A 946 -14.51 16.57 -25.98
N LEU A 947 -13.26 16.45 -25.52
CA LEU A 947 -12.16 15.89 -26.32
C LEU A 947 -12.29 14.39 -26.59
N LEU A 948 -13.21 13.69 -25.93
CA LEU A 948 -13.47 12.28 -26.21
C LEU A 948 -14.34 12.07 -27.46
N GLY A 949 -14.90 13.13 -28.04
CA GLY A 949 -15.69 13.05 -29.27
C GLY A 949 -14.94 12.32 -30.39
N SER A 950 -15.62 11.39 -31.07
CA SER A 950 -15.06 10.54 -32.15
C SER A 950 -14.08 9.44 -31.71
N LEU A 951 -13.67 9.36 -30.44
CA LEU A 951 -12.87 8.23 -29.95
C LEU A 951 -13.75 6.96 -29.80
N PRO A 952 -13.14 5.75 -29.78
CA PRO A 952 -13.85 4.49 -29.52
C PRO A 952 -14.63 4.51 -28.21
N SER A 953 -15.77 3.80 -28.18
CA SER A 953 -16.57 3.68 -26.96
C SER A 953 -15.75 3.09 -25.80
N GLY A 954 -15.80 3.73 -24.62
CA GLY A 954 -15.02 3.35 -23.45
C GLY A 954 -13.55 3.80 -23.46
N ALA A 955 -13.09 4.48 -24.51
CA ALA A 955 -11.81 5.18 -24.48
C ALA A 955 -11.91 6.46 -23.63
N VAL A 956 -10.94 6.68 -22.75
CA VAL A 956 -10.89 7.84 -21.85
C VAL A 956 -9.81 8.84 -22.23
N GLY A 957 -9.11 8.60 -23.35
CA GLY A 957 -8.07 9.46 -23.89
C GLY A 957 -7.14 8.75 -24.87
N VAL A 958 -5.94 9.30 -25.06
CA VAL A 958 -4.96 8.87 -26.06
C VAL A 958 -3.59 8.64 -25.40
N ALA A 959 -2.92 7.58 -25.82
CA ALA A 959 -1.54 7.27 -25.49
C ALA A 959 -0.65 7.59 -26.70
N GLY A 960 0.00 8.75 -26.67
CA GLY A 960 1.00 9.13 -27.67
C GLY A 960 2.28 8.28 -27.55
N LEU A 961 2.77 7.78 -28.69
CA LEU A 961 3.91 6.85 -28.79
C LEU A 961 5.12 7.43 -29.53
N SER A 962 5.12 8.73 -29.82
CA SER A 962 6.23 9.39 -30.50
C SER A 962 7.52 9.40 -29.67
N GLY A 963 8.60 9.99 -30.22
CA GLY A 963 9.86 10.18 -29.51
C GLY A 963 9.86 11.26 -28.40
N ALA A 964 8.74 11.96 -28.19
CA ALA A 964 8.64 13.11 -27.28
C ALA A 964 8.85 12.73 -25.80
N PRO A 965 9.34 13.64 -24.94
CA PRO A 965 9.65 13.32 -23.54
C PRO A 965 8.45 12.82 -22.71
N LEU A 966 7.25 13.34 -22.99
CA LEU A 966 6.01 13.00 -22.29
C LEU A 966 5.15 11.96 -23.05
N SER A 967 5.70 11.31 -24.09
CA SER A 967 5.06 10.15 -24.72
C SER A 967 5.19 8.91 -23.83
N LEU A 968 4.29 7.94 -24.01
CA LEU A 968 4.27 6.73 -23.19
C LEU A 968 5.61 5.94 -23.23
N PRO A 969 6.26 5.68 -24.39
CA PRO A 969 7.54 4.98 -24.42
C PRO A 969 8.65 5.69 -23.64
N SER A 970 8.76 7.01 -23.76
CA SER A 970 9.76 7.81 -23.04
C SER A 970 9.56 7.75 -21.54
N GLN A 971 8.31 7.85 -21.09
CA GLN A 971 7.96 7.81 -19.68
C GLN A 971 8.16 6.42 -19.07
N VAL A 972 7.82 5.34 -19.81
CA VAL A 972 8.09 3.97 -19.37
C VAL A 972 9.58 3.72 -19.23
N ALA A 973 10.39 4.13 -20.21
CA ALA A 973 11.84 4.01 -20.16
C ALA A 973 12.44 4.72 -18.95
N ALA A 974 12.00 5.95 -18.67
CA ALA A 974 12.46 6.72 -17.52
C ALA A 974 12.01 6.09 -16.17
N SER A 975 10.73 5.71 -16.07
CA SER A 975 10.11 5.24 -14.83
C SER A 975 10.56 3.83 -14.44
N LEU A 976 10.69 2.93 -15.42
CA LEU A 976 11.08 1.54 -15.20
C LEU A 976 12.56 1.25 -15.47
N ARG A 977 13.35 2.26 -15.90
CA ARG A 977 14.78 2.15 -16.25
C ARG A 977 15.07 1.12 -17.35
N VAL A 978 14.13 0.96 -18.27
CA VAL A 978 14.23 0.05 -19.42
C VAL A 978 14.71 0.80 -20.66
N GLU A 979 15.08 0.07 -21.72
CA GLU A 979 15.51 0.71 -22.98
C GLU A 979 14.41 1.61 -23.56
N LYS A 980 14.77 2.75 -24.15
CA LYS A 980 13.80 3.65 -24.82
C LYS A 980 13.39 3.09 -26.19
N LYS A 981 12.77 1.91 -26.16
CA LYS A 981 12.32 1.14 -27.31
C LYS A 981 10.96 0.54 -27.04
N PHE A 982 10.17 0.37 -28.09
CA PHE A 982 8.90 -0.36 -27.98
C PHE A 982 8.62 -1.19 -29.23
N ALA A 983 7.95 -2.31 -29.02
CA ALA A 983 7.46 -3.18 -30.08
C ALA A 983 5.94 -3.08 -30.14
N LEU A 984 5.40 -3.02 -31.36
CA LEU A 984 3.99 -2.94 -31.67
C LEU A 984 3.62 -4.07 -32.62
N CYS A 985 2.61 -4.85 -32.26
CA CYS A 985 2.04 -5.88 -33.13
C CYS A 985 0.52 -5.67 -33.15
N LEU A 986 0.04 -4.97 -34.19
CA LEU A 986 -1.37 -4.62 -34.34
C LEU A 986 -2.18 -5.82 -34.87
N PRO A 987 -3.31 -6.18 -34.23
CA PRO A 987 -4.09 -7.32 -34.67
C PRO A 987 -5.03 -6.94 -35.83
N GLY A 988 -5.09 -7.76 -36.89
CA GLY A 988 -6.19 -7.72 -37.86
C GLY A 988 -7.54 -8.18 -37.29
N GLY A 989 -7.49 -9.06 -36.29
CA GLY A 989 -8.60 -9.48 -35.44
C GLY A 989 -8.08 -10.20 -34.19
N GLY A 990 -8.82 -10.17 -33.07
CA GLY A 990 -8.36 -10.73 -31.79
C GLY A 990 -7.63 -9.70 -30.90
N THR A 991 -6.57 -10.13 -30.20
CA THR A 991 -5.82 -9.30 -29.24
C THR A 991 -4.34 -9.27 -29.61
N GLY A 992 -3.85 -8.11 -30.03
CA GLY A 992 -2.43 -7.87 -30.29
C GLY A 992 -1.68 -7.48 -29.01
N ALA A 993 -0.40 -7.15 -29.18
CA ALA A 993 0.51 -6.86 -28.06
C ALA A 993 1.42 -5.67 -28.34
N ALA A 994 1.66 -4.87 -27.30
CA ALA A 994 2.73 -3.88 -27.24
C ALA A 994 3.70 -4.27 -26.12
N ILE A 995 5.00 -4.17 -26.39
CA ILE A 995 6.06 -4.32 -25.39
C ILE A 995 6.86 -3.02 -25.30
N PHE A 996 7.02 -2.46 -24.11
CA PHE A 996 7.82 -1.25 -23.87
C PHE A 996 9.02 -1.59 -23.00
N GLY A 997 10.23 -1.20 -23.43
CA GLY A 997 11.46 -1.43 -22.67
C GLY A 997 12.51 -2.31 -23.33
N GLY A 998 12.33 -2.68 -24.59
CA GLY A 998 13.20 -3.62 -25.30
C GLY A 998 12.94 -5.09 -24.96
N GLY A 999 13.86 -5.97 -25.35
CA GLY A 999 13.76 -7.42 -25.13
C GLY A 999 13.19 -8.22 -26.31
N PRO A 1000 13.22 -9.57 -26.24
CA PRO A 1000 12.70 -10.42 -27.30
C PRO A 1000 11.18 -10.32 -27.38
N PHE A 1001 10.62 -10.62 -28.55
CA PHE A 1001 9.18 -10.65 -28.81
C PHE A 1001 8.81 -12.01 -29.40
N HIS A 1002 8.07 -12.81 -28.64
CA HIS A 1002 7.74 -14.18 -29.02
C HIS A 1002 6.25 -14.32 -29.33
N LEU A 1003 5.95 -14.95 -30.46
CA LEU A 1003 4.59 -15.31 -30.88
C LEU A 1003 4.47 -16.83 -30.89
N LEU A 1004 3.30 -17.34 -30.50
CA LEU A 1004 3.02 -18.77 -30.59
C LEU A 1004 2.91 -19.20 -32.06
N VAL A 1005 2.99 -20.52 -32.29
CA VAL A 1005 2.73 -21.16 -33.60
C VAL A 1005 3.81 -20.89 -34.67
N VAL A 1006 4.93 -20.24 -34.31
CA VAL A 1006 6.08 -20.07 -35.22
C VAL A 1006 6.83 -21.41 -35.35
N PRO A 1007 7.00 -21.96 -36.57
CA PRO A 1007 7.77 -23.19 -36.77
C PRO A 1007 9.25 -23.01 -36.37
N GLU A 1008 9.87 -24.04 -35.77
CA GLU A 1008 11.25 -23.97 -35.24
C GLU A 1008 12.30 -23.52 -36.27
N GLU A 1009 12.08 -23.83 -37.55
CA GLU A 1009 12.93 -23.44 -38.69
C GLU A 1009 13.05 -21.90 -38.88
N PHE A 1010 12.10 -21.11 -38.37
CA PHE A 1010 12.11 -19.65 -38.45
C PHE A 1010 12.72 -18.96 -37.21
N GLY A 1011 13.07 -19.72 -36.16
CA GLY A 1011 13.64 -19.18 -34.93
C GLY A 1011 12.73 -18.17 -34.21
N MET A 1012 13.33 -17.29 -33.39
CA MET A 1012 12.59 -16.19 -32.75
C MET A 1012 12.18 -15.13 -33.78
N VAL A 1013 10.94 -14.66 -33.72
CA VAL A 1013 10.39 -13.62 -34.61
C VAL A 1013 11.27 -12.36 -34.64
N SER A 1014 11.86 -12.00 -33.49
CA SER A 1014 12.78 -10.86 -33.37
C SER A 1014 14.10 -11.01 -34.15
N ASN A 1015 14.51 -12.24 -34.50
CA ASN A 1015 15.73 -12.48 -35.28
C ASN A 1015 15.54 -12.17 -36.77
N GLY A 1016 14.29 -12.10 -37.25
CA GLY A 1016 13.93 -11.78 -38.64
C GLY A 1016 13.71 -10.29 -38.90
N LEU A 1017 14.08 -9.40 -37.97
CA LEU A 1017 13.87 -7.96 -38.11
C LEU A 1017 14.81 -7.36 -39.16
N SER A 1018 14.22 -6.72 -40.18
CA SER A 1018 14.90 -5.82 -41.11
C SER A 1018 14.76 -4.39 -40.58
N TYR A 1019 15.87 -3.64 -40.53
CA TYR A 1019 15.88 -2.30 -39.95
C TYR A 1019 15.88 -1.20 -41.00
N ILE A 1020 14.93 -0.28 -40.86
CA ILE A 1020 14.75 0.90 -41.69
C ILE A 1020 15.07 2.13 -40.83
N ASN A 1021 15.87 3.06 -41.33
CA ASN A 1021 16.05 4.34 -40.65
C ASN A 1021 14.80 5.19 -40.86
N TYR A 1022 14.25 5.76 -39.78
CA TYR A 1022 13.13 6.67 -39.88
C TYR A 1022 13.59 8.12 -39.64
N LEU A 1023 12.92 9.05 -40.31
CA LEU A 1023 13.07 10.49 -40.13
C LEU A 1023 12.08 10.98 -39.07
N ARG A 1024 12.44 12.06 -38.36
CA ARG A 1024 11.54 12.75 -37.44
C ARG A 1024 11.12 14.06 -38.07
N ASN A 1025 9.83 14.31 -38.09
CA ASN A 1025 9.31 15.61 -38.48
C ASN A 1025 9.47 16.60 -37.30
N PRO A 1026 10.08 17.78 -37.53
CA PRO A 1026 10.31 18.76 -36.47
C PRO A 1026 9.02 19.33 -35.87
N ASN A 1027 7.89 19.29 -36.58
CA ASN A 1027 6.65 19.97 -36.19
C ASN A 1027 5.64 19.08 -35.46
N ASN A 1028 5.65 17.77 -35.71
CA ASN A 1028 4.68 16.85 -35.11
C ASN A 1028 5.29 15.62 -34.42
N GLY A 1029 6.61 15.41 -34.52
CA GLY A 1029 7.31 14.32 -33.83
C GLY A 1029 6.96 12.90 -34.30
N GLY A 1030 6.18 12.74 -35.38
CA GLY A 1030 5.80 11.46 -35.96
C GLY A 1030 6.96 10.69 -36.60
N PHE A 1031 6.72 9.43 -36.93
CA PHE A 1031 7.69 8.55 -37.59
C PHE A 1031 7.52 8.61 -39.11
N TYR A 1032 8.56 9.07 -39.81
CA TYR A 1032 8.55 9.22 -41.26
C TYR A 1032 9.55 8.30 -41.93
N LEU A 1033 9.24 7.83 -43.12
CA LEU A 1033 10.11 7.00 -43.96
C LEU A 1033 10.66 7.83 -45.10
N ASP A 1034 11.91 7.56 -45.48
CA ASP A 1034 12.55 8.16 -46.64
C ASP A 1034 12.28 7.31 -47.90
N VAL A 1035 11.13 7.57 -48.51
CA VAL A 1035 10.63 6.84 -49.69
C VAL A 1035 10.92 7.65 -50.95
N VAL A 1036 11.45 6.99 -51.98
CA VAL A 1036 11.81 7.60 -53.27
C VAL A 1036 10.90 7.15 -54.42
N GLY A 1037 10.04 6.16 -54.18
CA GLY A 1037 9.10 5.66 -55.19
C GLY A 1037 8.08 4.68 -54.60
N ILE A 1038 6.99 4.47 -55.35
CA ILE A 1038 5.93 3.51 -55.04
C ILE A 1038 5.75 2.62 -56.27
N ALA A 1039 5.69 1.30 -56.10
CA ALA A 1039 5.32 0.37 -57.16
C ALA A 1039 4.14 -0.51 -56.75
N VAL A 1040 3.32 -0.87 -57.72
CA VAL A 1040 2.21 -1.81 -57.58
C VAL A 1040 2.57 -3.05 -58.38
N ASN A 1041 2.67 -4.21 -57.74
CA ASN A 1041 3.09 -5.45 -58.38
C ASN A 1041 4.37 -5.29 -59.23
N HIS A 1042 5.38 -4.63 -58.66
CA HIS A 1042 6.66 -4.28 -59.31
C HIS A 1042 6.59 -3.24 -60.44
N ARG A 1043 5.39 -2.76 -60.82
CA ARG A 1043 5.24 -1.62 -61.74
C ARG A 1043 5.29 -0.31 -60.99
N GLY A 1044 6.33 0.49 -61.26
CA GLY A 1044 6.47 1.83 -60.69
C GLY A 1044 5.28 2.73 -61.04
N ALA A 1045 4.74 3.43 -60.05
CA ALA A 1045 3.82 4.54 -60.25
C ALA A 1045 4.62 5.77 -60.71
N ASP A 1046 4.02 6.61 -61.55
CA ASP A 1046 4.64 7.83 -62.06
C ASP A 1046 4.60 8.94 -60.99
N VAL A 1047 5.43 8.79 -59.97
CA VAL A 1047 5.53 9.68 -58.81
C VAL A 1047 6.96 10.22 -58.73
N PRO A 1048 7.17 11.54 -58.90
CA PRO A 1048 8.50 12.15 -58.73
C PRO A 1048 9.05 11.91 -57.31
N PRO A 1049 10.34 11.55 -57.13
CA PRO A 1049 10.90 11.33 -55.79
C PRO A 1049 10.72 12.53 -54.84
N ASP A 1050 10.83 13.75 -55.36
CA ASP A 1050 10.68 14.98 -54.58
C ASP A 1050 9.25 15.17 -54.05
N SER A 1051 8.23 14.58 -54.69
CA SER A 1051 6.86 14.68 -54.19
C SER A 1051 6.63 13.84 -52.92
N LEU A 1052 7.51 12.87 -52.65
CA LEU A 1052 7.49 11.99 -51.47
C LEU A 1052 8.47 12.41 -50.38
N ALA A 1053 9.42 13.30 -50.68
CA ALA A 1053 10.46 13.72 -49.75
C ALA A 1053 9.88 14.51 -48.56
N LEU A 1054 10.50 14.35 -47.38
CA LEU A 1054 10.22 15.18 -46.21
C LEU A 1054 11.13 16.41 -46.24
N ASP A 1055 10.53 17.60 -46.29
CA ASP A 1055 11.26 18.85 -46.18
C ASP A 1055 11.69 19.09 -44.74
N ALA A 1056 13.00 19.09 -44.49
CA ALA A 1056 13.56 19.18 -43.14
C ALA A 1056 13.39 20.57 -42.49
N GLY A 1057 13.18 21.63 -43.29
CA GLY A 1057 13.05 23.00 -42.78
C GLY A 1057 11.61 23.36 -42.40
N THR A 1058 10.65 22.90 -43.19
CA THR A 1058 9.22 23.21 -43.05
C THR A 1058 8.42 22.05 -42.48
N GLY A 1059 8.97 20.83 -42.44
CA GLY A 1059 8.28 19.62 -41.99
C GLY A 1059 7.17 19.15 -42.94
N ARG A 1060 7.18 19.61 -44.20
CA ARG A 1060 6.16 19.29 -45.21
C ARG A 1060 6.51 18.03 -46.00
N GLY A 1061 5.50 17.31 -46.49
CA GLY A 1061 5.70 16.10 -47.28
C GLY A 1061 6.13 14.89 -46.43
N GLY A 1062 6.83 13.94 -47.05
CA GLY A 1062 7.25 12.70 -46.38
C GLY A 1062 6.17 11.62 -46.30
N VAL A 1063 6.59 10.41 -45.93
CA VAL A 1063 5.73 9.23 -45.75
C VAL A 1063 5.61 8.90 -44.26
N MET A 1064 4.46 9.17 -43.64
CA MET A 1064 4.23 9.04 -42.20
C MET A 1064 3.60 7.71 -41.81
N LEU A 1065 4.00 7.14 -40.68
CA LEU A 1065 3.30 6.01 -40.03
C LEU A 1065 2.23 6.51 -39.05
N SER A 1066 1.01 5.96 -39.12
CA SER A 1066 -0.10 6.36 -38.28
C SER A 1066 -0.99 5.19 -37.83
N THR A 1067 -1.39 5.21 -36.56
CA THR A 1067 -2.40 4.30 -35.97
C THR A 1067 -3.78 4.93 -35.82
N VAL A 1068 -3.90 6.22 -36.13
CA VAL A 1068 -5.14 7.00 -36.06
C VAL A 1068 -5.77 7.21 -37.43
N ALA A 1069 -5.05 6.86 -38.50
CA ALA A 1069 -5.58 6.66 -39.84
C ALA A 1069 -5.87 5.15 -40.04
N PRO A 1070 -7.11 4.73 -40.33
CA PRO A 1070 -7.42 3.31 -40.53
C PRO A 1070 -6.73 2.70 -41.76
N TYR A 1071 -6.65 3.46 -42.84
CA TYR A 1071 -6.13 3.03 -44.14
C TYR A 1071 -5.06 3.99 -44.63
N THR A 1072 -4.27 3.55 -45.61
CA THR A 1072 -3.28 4.40 -46.25
C THR A 1072 -3.97 5.51 -47.03
N ALA A 1073 -3.59 6.75 -46.76
CA ALA A 1073 -4.08 7.93 -47.45
C ALA A 1073 -2.95 8.55 -48.27
N LEU A 1074 -3.25 8.96 -49.51
CA LEU A 1074 -2.28 9.55 -50.43
C LEU A 1074 -2.74 10.96 -50.84
N ARG A 1075 -1.80 11.91 -50.94
CA ARG A 1075 -2.07 13.23 -51.52
C ARG A 1075 -2.56 13.06 -52.98
N PRO A 1076 -3.49 13.91 -53.48
CA PRO A 1076 -4.14 13.71 -54.78
C PRO A 1076 -3.23 13.42 -55.99
N ASP A 1077 -2.09 14.10 -56.07
CA ASP A 1077 -1.05 13.89 -57.10
C ASP A 1077 -0.48 12.47 -57.08
N ILE A 1078 -0.19 11.95 -55.88
CA ILE A 1078 0.35 10.61 -55.67
C ILE A 1078 -0.76 9.56 -55.79
N TYR A 1079 -1.94 9.84 -55.24
CA TYR A 1079 -3.10 8.96 -55.32
C TYR A 1079 -3.44 8.60 -56.75
N ARG A 1080 -3.52 9.61 -57.63
CA ARG A 1080 -3.81 9.41 -59.06
C ARG A 1080 -2.80 8.47 -59.72
N ALA A 1081 -1.50 8.73 -59.54
CA ALA A 1081 -0.45 7.90 -60.14
C ALA A 1081 -0.49 6.44 -59.64
N VAL A 1082 -0.73 6.23 -58.33
CA VAL A 1082 -0.82 4.89 -57.75
C VAL A 1082 -2.06 4.14 -58.23
N ILE A 1083 -3.20 4.83 -58.32
CA ILE A 1083 -4.46 4.25 -58.79
C ILE A 1083 -4.40 3.89 -60.29
N GLU A 1084 -3.74 4.71 -61.11
CA GLU A 1084 -3.46 4.39 -62.51
C GLU A 1084 -2.52 3.18 -62.65
N ALA A 1085 -1.54 3.05 -61.76
CA ALA A 1085 -0.69 1.85 -61.70
C ALA A 1085 -1.51 0.59 -61.36
N ILE A 1086 -2.42 0.68 -60.39
CA ILE A 1086 -3.38 -0.38 -60.04
C ILE A 1086 -4.25 -0.77 -61.24
N ASP A 1087 -4.84 0.20 -61.94
CA ASP A 1087 -5.73 -0.06 -63.08
C ASP A 1087 -5.00 -0.75 -64.24
N ALA A 1088 -3.74 -0.37 -64.48
CA ALA A 1088 -2.94 -0.99 -65.52
C ALA A 1088 -2.56 -2.45 -65.19
N GLU A 1089 -2.16 -2.71 -63.94
CA GLU A 1089 -1.80 -4.07 -63.48
C GLU A 1089 -3.02 -5.00 -63.47
N LEU A 1090 -4.16 -4.51 -63.02
CA LEU A 1090 -5.39 -5.29 -62.84
C LEU A 1090 -6.39 -5.12 -63.99
N ARG A 1091 -5.93 -4.65 -65.16
CA ARG A 1091 -6.78 -4.40 -66.35
C ARG A 1091 -7.62 -5.60 -66.80
N LEU A 1092 -7.18 -6.82 -66.48
CA LEU A 1092 -7.85 -8.08 -66.84
C LEU A 1092 -8.73 -8.64 -65.72
N VAL A 1093 -8.77 -8.02 -64.54
CA VAL A 1093 -9.55 -8.48 -63.39
C VAL A 1093 -10.91 -7.77 -63.38
N ALA A 1094 -11.99 -8.54 -63.21
CA ALA A 1094 -13.35 -8.00 -63.23
C ALA A 1094 -13.58 -7.00 -62.10
N ARG A 1095 -14.06 -5.81 -62.46
CA ARG A 1095 -14.37 -4.70 -61.53
C ARG A 1095 -15.69 -4.93 -60.80
N ALA A 1096 -15.75 -4.47 -59.56
CA ALA A 1096 -16.99 -4.29 -58.80
C ALA A 1096 -17.29 -2.79 -58.65
N PRO A 1097 -18.54 -2.39 -58.36
CA PRO A 1097 -18.84 -1.02 -58.00
C PRO A 1097 -17.93 -0.52 -56.86
N PRO A 1098 -17.43 0.74 -56.91
CA PRO A 1098 -16.73 1.35 -55.80
C PRO A 1098 -17.54 1.27 -54.50
N SER A 1099 -16.86 1.04 -53.39
CA SER A 1099 -17.47 0.98 -52.06
C SER A 1099 -16.79 2.01 -51.19
N TRP A 1100 -17.47 3.13 -50.95
CA TRP A 1100 -16.94 4.23 -50.17
C TRP A 1100 -16.35 3.73 -48.84
N PRO A 1101 -15.13 4.14 -48.44
CA PRO A 1101 -14.30 5.21 -49.04
C PRO A 1101 -13.35 4.77 -50.18
N PHE A 1102 -13.51 3.56 -50.74
CA PHE A 1102 -12.57 3.00 -51.72
C PHE A 1102 -13.06 3.09 -53.17
N ASP A 1103 -12.18 3.55 -54.05
CA ASP A 1103 -12.50 3.71 -55.48
C ASP A 1103 -12.19 2.47 -56.33
N ARG A 1104 -11.23 1.65 -55.90
CA ARG A 1104 -10.73 0.52 -56.70
C ARG A 1104 -11.17 -0.81 -56.12
N CYS A 1105 -12.35 -1.27 -56.56
CA CYS A 1105 -12.96 -2.52 -56.16
C CYS A 1105 -13.09 -3.52 -57.32
N TYR A 1106 -12.97 -4.80 -56.99
CA TYR A 1106 -12.94 -5.94 -57.90
C TYR A 1106 -13.84 -7.05 -57.38
N GLN A 1107 -14.35 -7.87 -58.30
CA GLN A 1107 -15.16 -9.02 -57.92
C GLN A 1107 -14.31 -10.04 -57.15
N ARG A 1108 -14.81 -10.49 -55.99
CA ARG A 1108 -14.17 -11.50 -55.15
C ARG A 1108 -13.85 -12.77 -55.93
N SER A 1109 -14.76 -13.20 -56.81
CA SER A 1109 -14.60 -14.39 -57.66
C SER A 1109 -13.52 -14.24 -58.74
N ALA A 1110 -13.13 -13.01 -59.09
CA ALA A 1110 -12.12 -12.73 -60.13
C ALA A 1110 -10.69 -12.65 -59.57
N MET A 1111 -10.51 -12.74 -58.25
CA MET A 1111 -9.19 -12.71 -57.61
C MET A 1111 -8.86 -14.04 -56.94
N SER A 1112 -7.69 -14.60 -57.30
CA SER A 1112 -7.12 -15.75 -56.59
C SER A 1112 -6.55 -15.34 -55.23
N TRP A 1113 -6.68 -16.18 -54.22
CA TRP A 1113 -6.19 -15.93 -52.86
C TRP A 1113 -4.94 -16.76 -52.56
N THR A 1114 -3.95 -16.14 -51.91
CA THR A 1114 -2.78 -16.84 -51.33
C THR A 1114 -2.75 -16.63 -49.80
N ARG A 1115 -1.77 -17.24 -49.11
CA ARG A 1115 -1.61 -17.02 -47.66
C ARG A 1115 -1.40 -15.53 -47.31
N VAL A 1116 -0.76 -14.77 -48.20
CA VAL A 1116 -0.49 -13.33 -48.03
C VAL A 1116 -1.48 -12.46 -48.81
N GLY A 1117 -2.64 -13.03 -49.18
CA GLY A 1117 -3.71 -12.34 -49.90
C GLY A 1117 -3.56 -12.42 -51.43
N PRO A 1118 -4.30 -11.58 -52.18
CA PRO A 1118 -4.24 -11.58 -53.63
C PRO A 1118 -2.84 -11.21 -54.16
N PRO A 1119 -2.22 -12.02 -55.02
CA PRO A 1119 -0.80 -11.87 -55.39
C PRO A 1119 -0.53 -10.64 -56.26
N LEU A 1120 -1.51 -10.19 -57.06
CA LEU A 1120 -1.40 -9.00 -57.91
C LEU A 1120 -1.61 -7.67 -57.16
N ALA A 1121 -1.87 -7.74 -55.85
CA ALA A 1121 -2.20 -6.57 -55.04
C ALA A 1121 -1.04 -6.17 -54.10
N THR A 1122 0.21 -6.49 -54.46
CA THR A 1122 1.38 -6.04 -53.70
C THR A 1122 1.68 -4.58 -53.98
N VAL A 1123 2.12 -3.85 -52.96
CA VAL A 1123 2.59 -2.47 -53.09
C VAL A 1123 3.94 -2.34 -52.40
N ASP A 1124 4.95 -1.90 -53.15
CA ASP A 1124 6.32 -1.69 -52.69
C ASP A 1124 6.56 -0.20 -52.42
N LEU A 1125 7.02 0.12 -51.22
CA LEU A 1125 7.63 1.41 -50.92
C LEU A 1125 9.14 1.31 -51.11
N MET A 1126 9.66 2.00 -52.12
CA MET A 1126 11.09 2.02 -52.44
C MET A 1126 11.79 3.00 -51.51
N LEU A 1127 12.65 2.50 -50.63
CA LEU A 1127 13.37 3.30 -49.66
C LEU A 1127 14.63 3.90 -50.30
N ARG A 1128 15.06 5.07 -49.84
CA ARG A 1128 16.31 5.69 -50.31
C ARG A 1128 17.55 4.81 -50.04
N SER A 1129 17.47 3.89 -49.08
CA SER A 1129 18.54 2.91 -48.82
C SER A 1129 18.75 1.91 -49.96
N GLY A 1130 17.78 1.79 -50.89
CA GLY A 1130 17.76 0.80 -51.96
C GLY A 1130 16.92 -0.44 -51.65
N ASP A 1131 16.40 -0.57 -50.43
CA ASP A 1131 15.52 -1.67 -50.03
C ASP A 1131 14.04 -1.33 -50.31
N ASN A 1132 13.20 -2.36 -50.50
CA ASN A 1132 11.76 -2.19 -50.61
C ASN A 1132 11.08 -2.62 -49.30
N TRP A 1133 10.12 -1.81 -48.82
CA TRP A 1133 9.15 -2.26 -47.83
C TRP A 1133 7.84 -2.63 -48.52
N THR A 1134 7.59 -3.93 -48.64
CA THR A 1134 6.44 -4.49 -49.35
C THR A 1134 5.23 -4.70 -48.45
N PHE A 1135 4.08 -4.17 -48.88
CA PHE A 1135 2.76 -4.54 -48.38
C PHE A 1135 2.13 -5.58 -49.29
N PHE A 1136 1.71 -6.70 -48.71
CA PHE A 1136 1.08 -7.79 -49.44
C PHE A 1136 -0.45 -7.63 -49.49
N GLY A 1137 -1.09 -8.45 -50.33
CA GLY A 1137 -2.54 -8.39 -50.57
C GLY A 1137 -3.40 -8.41 -49.30
N THR A 1138 -3.02 -9.09 -48.23
CA THR A 1138 -3.74 -9.05 -46.94
C THR A 1138 -3.76 -7.68 -46.26
N ASN A 1139 -2.76 -6.83 -46.53
CA ASN A 1139 -2.66 -5.46 -46.00
C ASN A 1139 -3.08 -4.40 -47.03
N MET A 1140 -3.34 -4.81 -48.28
CA MET A 1140 -3.71 -3.91 -49.37
C MET A 1140 -5.13 -4.11 -49.88
N ILE A 1141 -5.78 -5.25 -49.58
CA ILE A 1141 -7.13 -5.57 -50.03
C ILE A 1141 -8.05 -5.76 -48.83
N VAL A 1142 -9.12 -4.97 -48.78
CA VAL A 1142 -10.21 -5.12 -47.82
C VAL A 1142 -11.42 -5.75 -48.49
N GLN A 1143 -12.03 -6.72 -47.81
CA GLN A 1143 -13.31 -7.27 -48.24
C GLN A 1143 -14.44 -6.38 -47.69
N VAL A 1144 -15.16 -5.69 -48.57
CA VAL A 1144 -16.23 -4.76 -48.19
C VAL A 1144 -17.60 -5.45 -48.08
N ASN A 1145 -17.79 -6.55 -48.82
CA ASN A 1145 -18.97 -7.41 -48.75
C ASN A 1145 -18.65 -8.81 -49.32
N GLU A 1146 -19.65 -9.66 -49.52
CA GLU A 1146 -19.46 -11.03 -50.02
C GLU A 1146 -18.95 -11.10 -51.46
N GLU A 1147 -19.17 -10.05 -52.26
CA GLU A 1147 -18.90 -10.04 -53.70
C GLU A 1147 -17.73 -9.14 -54.12
N ALA A 1148 -17.31 -8.21 -53.26
CA ALA A 1148 -16.34 -7.17 -53.61
C ALA A 1148 -15.13 -7.10 -52.68
N LEU A 1149 -13.96 -6.94 -53.30
CA LEU A 1149 -12.65 -6.70 -52.69
C LEU A 1149 -12.12 -5.35 -53.17
N CYS A 1150 -11.71 -4.47 -52.27
CA CYS A 1150 -11.26 -3.12 -52.60
C CYS A 1150 -9.82 -2.87 -52.14
N PHE A 1151 -9.08 -2.06 -52.89
CA PHE A 1151 -7.79 -1.55 -52.43
C PHE A 1151 -7.99 -0.64 -51.23
N ALA A 1152 -7.26 -0.92 -50.16
CA ALA A 1152 -7.28 -0.20 -48.89
C ALA A 1152 -6.40 1.07 -48.94
N ILE A 1153 -6.54 1.84 -50.02
CA ILE A 1153 -5.89 3.13 -50.27
C ILE A 1153 -6.99 4.16 -50.53
N VAL A 1154 -6.89 5.32 -49.89
CA VAL A 1154 -7.84 6.42 -50.04
C VAL A 1154 -7.14 7.70 -50.48
N GLU A 1155 -7.86 8.57 -51.17
CA GLU A 1155 -7.39 9.92 -51.46
C GLU A 1155 -7.50 10.80 -50.20
N MET A 1156 -6.48 11.61 -49.93
CA MET A 1156 -6.54 12.64 -48.90
C MET A 1156 -7.50 13.77 -49.30
N GLY A 1157 -8.40 14.19 -48.39
CA GLY A 1157 -9.45 15.17 -48.70
C GLY A 1157 -8.96 16.61 -48.89
N LEU A 1158 -9.52 17.35 -49.86
CA LEU A 1158 -9.10 18.70 -50.21
C LEU A 1158 -9.41 19.74 -49.10
N THR A 1159 -8.37 20.26 -48.43
CA THR A 1159 -8.46 21.49 -47.62
C THR A 1159 -7.25 22.41 -47.87
N PRO A 1160 -7.36 23.75 -47.72
CA PRO A 1160 -6.23 24.68 -47.92
C PRO A 1160 -5.02 24.43 -46.99
N ALA A 1161 -5.18 23.61 -45.96
CA ALA A 1161 -4.12 23.15 -45.06
C ALA A 1161 -3.29 21.96 -45.62
N MET A 1162 -3.63 21.43 -46.80
CA MET A 1162 -2.94 20.29 -47.43
C MET A 1162 -1.47 20.55 -47.78
N ASP A 1163 -1.06 21.81 -47.95
CA ASP A 1163 0.35 22.18 -48.15
C ASP A 1163 1.21 21.91 -46.91
N GLU A 1164 0.61 21.62 -45.75
CA GLU A 1164 1.29 21.30 -44.49
C GLU A 1164 1.20 19.81 -44.10
N SER A 1165 0.57 18.98 -44.95
CA SER A 1165 0.30 17.57 -44.68
C SER A 1165 1.43 16.64 -45.15
N PRO A 1166 1.51 15.40 -44.59
CA PRO A 1166 2.34 14.34 -45.15
C PRO A 1166 1.95 14.03 -46.61
N ALA A 1167 2.91 13.60 -47.44
CA ALA A 1167 2.64 13.16 -48.80
C ALA A 1167 1.86 11.83 -48.82
N VAL A 1168 2.20 10.95 -47.88
CA VAL A 1168 1.57 9.64 -47.68
C VAL A 1168 1.39 9.41 -46.18
N ILE A 1169 0.24 8.91 -45.76
CA ILE A 1169 0.01 8.39 -44.41
C ILE A 1169 -0.24 6.90 -44.53
N ILE A 1170 0.64 6.08 -43.97
CA ILE A 1170 0.47 4.63 -43.87
C ILE A 1170 -0.39 4.35 -42.64
N GLY A 1171 -1.59 3.82 -42.89
CA GLY A 1171 -2.60 3.59 -41.86
C GLY A 1171 -2.47 2.25 -41.15
N GLY A 1172 -3.26 2.08 -40.09
CA GLY A 1172 -3.28 0.92 -39.23
C GLY A 1172 -3.45 -0.41 -39.95
N PHE A 1173 -4.35 -0.48 -40.93
CA PHE A 1173 -4.61 -1.71 -41.71
C PHE A 1173 -3.35 -2.22 -42.42
N GLN A 1174 -2.48 -1.31 -42.90
CA GLN A 1174 -1.21 -1.71 -43.51
C GLN A 1174 -0.18 -2.20 -42.49
N LEU A 1175 -0.31 -1.80 -41.23
CA LEU A 1175 0.58 -2.17 -40.12
C LEU A 1175 0.09 -3.43 -39.38
N GLU A 1176 -1.10 -3.94 -39.67
CA GLU A 1176 -1.66 -5.15 -39.06
C GLU A 1176 -0.83 -6.39 -39.39
N ASP A 1177 -0.69 -7.28 -38.40
CA ASP A 1177 0.07 -8.53 -38.51
C ASP A 1177 1.52 -8.35 -38.98
N ASN A 1178 2.11 -7.19 -38.68
CA ASN A 1178 3.53 -6.90 -38.80
C ASN A 1178 4.08 -6.61 -37.39
N LEU A 1179 5.17 -7.28 -36.99
CA LEU A 1179 5.90 -6.87 -35.78
C LEU A 1179 6.80 -5.68 -36.13
N LEU A 1180 6.51 -4.53 -35.51
CA LEU A 1180 7.23 -3.28 -35.66
C LEU A 1180 7.98 -2.95 -34.37
N VAL A 1181 9.28 -2.68 -34.44
CA VAL A 1181 10.13 -2.37 -33.29
C VAL A 1181 10.76 -0.99 -33.47
N PHE A 1182 10.31 -0.03 -32.67
CA PHE A 1182 10.79 1.35 -32.71
C PHE A 1182 11.93 1.52 -31.70
N ASP A 1183 13.13 1.78 -32.21
CA ASP A 1183 14.31 2.13 -31.43
C ASP A 1183 14.48 3.67 -31.43
N LEU A 1184 13.98 4.32 -30.37
CA LEU A 1184 13.94 5.78 -30.27
C LEU A 1184 15.30 6.41 -29.97
N GLU A 1185 16.26 5.61 -29.52
CA GLU A 1185 17.64 6.04 -29.29
C GLU A 1185 18.43 6.03 -30.58
N LYS A 1186 18.29 4.95 -31.37
CA LYS A 1186 19.03 4.79 -32.64
C LYS A 1186 18.34 5.40 -33.85
N GLY A 1187 17.06 5.79 -33.73
CA GLY A 1187 16.29 6.33 -34.87
C GLY A 1187 15.97 5.26 -35.92
N ARG A 1188 15.67 4.04 -35.49
CA ARG A 1188 15.43 2.89 -36.39
C ARG A 1188 14.11 2.19 -36.13
N LEU A 1189 13.50 1.71 -37.20
CA LEU A 1189 12.31 0.87 -37.20
C LEU A 1189 12.70 -0.53 -37.67
N GLY A 1190 12.62 -1.51 -36.78
CA GLY A 1190 12.67 -2.92 -37.16
C GLY A 1190 11.30 -3.38 -37.66
N SER A 1191 11.26 -4.10 -38.77
CA SER A 1191 10.06 -4.76 -39.29
C SER A 1191 10.35 -6.21 -39.61
N THR A 1192 9.44 -7.11 -39.27
CA THR A 1192 9.50 -8.52 -39.70
C THR A 1192 8.86 -8.74 -41.08
N GLY A 1193 8.22 -7.72 -41.62
CA GLY A 1193 7.22 -7.91 -42.67
C GLY A 1193 5.99 -8.66 -42.18
N LEU A 1194 5.20 -9.15 -43.12
CA LEU A 1194 3.93 -9.79 -42.83
C LEU A 1194 4.09 -11.16 -42.15
N LEU A 1195 3.58 -11.30 -40.93
CA LEU A 1195 3.72 -12.50 -40.10
C LEU A 1195 3.02 -13.74 -40.68
N TYR A 1196 2.05 -13.57 -41.60
CA TYR A 1196 1.46 -14.69 -42.33
C TYR A 1196 2.50 -15.51 -43.09
N TRP A 1197 3.62 -14.91 -43.52
CA TRP A 1197 4.71 -15.62 -44.17
C TRP A 1197 5.27 -16.74 -43.30
N ILE A 1198 5.49 -16.44 -42.01
CA ILE A 1198 5.99 -17.38 -40.99
C ILE A 1198 4.88 -18.08 -40.20
N ARG A 1199 3.64 -18.11 -40.75
CA ARG A 1199 2.47 -18.83 -40.22
C ARG A 1199 2.02 -18.37 -38.82
N THR A 1200 2.20 -17.10 -38.48
CA THR A 1200 1.67 -16.53 -37.23
C THR A 1200 0.96 -15.19 -37.47
N THR A 1201 0.39 -14.62 -36.41
CA THR A 1201 -0.33 -13.34 -36.41
C THR A 1201 -0.03 -12.58 -35.13
N CYS A 1202 -0.32 -11.29 -35.08
CA CYS A 1202 -0.16 -10.52 -33.84
C CYS A 1202 -1.05 -11.01 -32.70
N SER A 1203 -2.13 -11.72 -33.02
CA SER A 1203 -3.05 -12.31 -32.04
C SER A 1203 -2.56 -13.59 -31.38
N ASN A 1204 -1.43 -14.14 -31.83
CA ASN A 1204 -0.80 -15.32 -31.25
C ASN A 1204 0.16 -15.00 -30.10
N PHE A 1205 0.17 -13.77 -29.57
CA PHE A 1205 0.96 -13.46 -28.37
C PHE A 1205 0.39 -14.21 -27.15
N ASN A 1206 1.26 -14.84 -26.35
CA ASN A 1206 0.82 -15.58 -25.18
C ASN A 1206 0.59 -14.65 -23.97
N PHE A 1207 -0.67 -14.43 -23.62
CA PHE A 1207 -1.03 -13.69 -22.42
C PHE A 1207 -1.32 -14.57 -21.19
N SER A 1208 -0.94 -15.85 -21.24
CA SER A 1208 -1.05 -16.74 -20.09
C SER A 1208 0.08 -16.45 -19.12
N TRP A 1209 -0.20 -16.42 -17.81
CA TRP A 1209 0.82 -16.16 -16.81
C TRP A 1209 1.96 -17.19 -16.90
N GLY A 1210 3.18 -16.73 -17.10
CA GLY A 1210 4.37 -17.58 -17.05
C GLY A 1210 4.56 -18.15 -15.65
N THR A 1211 5.10 -19.36 -15.54
CA THR A 1211 5.57 -19.83 -14.23
C THR A 1211 6.67 -18.89 -13.76
N PRO A 1212 6.53 -18.23 -12.59
CA PRO A 1212 7.57 -17.37 -12.08
C PRO A 1212 8.87 -18.18 -11.97
N PRO A 1213 10.05 -17.60 -12.28
CA PRO A 1213 11.31 -18.32 -12.15
C PRO A 1213 11.39 -18.88 -10.74
N SER A 1214 11.33 -20.22 -10.66
CA SER A 1214 11.26 -21.01 -9.43
C SER A 1214 12.33 -20.57 -8.45
#